data_AF-A0A7X5DRC9-F1
#
_entry.id   AF-A0A7X5DRC9-F1
#
_cell.length_a   1.000
_cell.length_b   1.000
_cell.length_c   1.000
_cell.angle_alpha   90.00
_cell.angle_beta   90.00
_cell.angle_gamma   90.00
#
_symmetry.space_group_name_H-M   'P 1'
#
loop_
_entity.id
_entity.type
_entity.pdbx_description
1 polymer ?
#
loop_
_entity_poly.entity_id
_entity_poly.type
_entity_poly.pdbx_seq_one_letter_code
_entity_poly.pdbx_strand_id
1 'polypeptide(L)'
;MIKVGTDDITKQHALYVESYRNGSSVPLLYESYTGKTLKTLADSVEYPMDIKLPKALSDMLYNKDSTPARILRIERQPVRRRISKDGEPTDEFIPVWFGSTANGVNLRFGYKNGDSRYLSTHALYDRSVHAFLGGATGQGKSVTLNNLIFNMCEEYPPWELELVLIDPKIVEFKAYALTSPLPHIRTIGATSDSDYVISALAALRDEMDSRSKLFALFGTKNIKEFRKATGLAIPRNVIVMDEVQTTFKNAGKRSRELIALLDDFARLGRSSGYHLLMASQEVSSDIPSDTLANIQIRGALGCTAPVSEKIIGNDEASIYYGKAPGNMLVNTNASQGQKADNTLYKVPYLSTEVQISVSKEEMRLSKEVNFRNPLNFYDEEDLITFSRYPGYLEKFPCNPNRVYLGEPSFVTKSPDKVLYLEFTSKELENILCMSYNSKNSLRTFLMLKENLLRYKGSYLHNVLCADSSFEETGNASELANSNNFYTDKTYLNNNFFSITESVIRRRKMLIKIDSSVFADPKTHELTDELFYKLVEHGSELDTKTNRSRCFYLFALLSENEEYQAMFNPQKRSPGSEEFTDLFAKLLNILLQMYKCYGCLDKMLTVSCLPAIFNWILGIDKVIGLGRDTKQRYIETLKKCMFDASTVNVRYVIFTRDLSEIRELVKATRWALFEELISGDQRAILGDSNYPPVHNNRLAMVVDMTQKSDNMCLKYKKTLFDDEIV
;
A
#
# COMPACT_ATOMS: atom_id res chain seq x y z
N MET A 1 -18.27 60.07 12.06
CA MET A 1 -19.44 59.94 11.17
C MET A 1 -19.03 60.38 9.77
N ILE A 2 -18.71 59.44 8.88
CA ILE A 2 -18.45 59.76 7.47
C ILE A 2 -19.83 59.86 6.80
N LYS A 3 -20.24 61.08 6.41
CA LYS A 3 -21.46 61.28 5.63
C LYS A 3 -21.16 60.92 4.19
N VAL A 4 -21.61 59.74 3.76
CA VAL A 4 -21.59 59.34 2.35
C VAL A 4 -22.70 60.11 1.64
N GLY A 5 -22.34 60.90 0.63
CA GLY A 5 -23.31 61.67 -0.15
C GLY A 5 -24.18 60.77 -1.02
N THR A 6 -25.45 61.14 -1.17
CA THR A 6 -26.44 60.43 -2.00
C THR A 6 -25.97 60.24 -3.45
N ASP A 7 -25.14 61.14 -3.95
CA ASP A 7 -24.56 61.08 -5.28
C ASP A 7 -23.48 59.99 -5.42
N ASP A 8 -22.67 59.74 -4.38
CA ASP A 8 -21.68 58.65 -4.39
C ASP A 8 -22.35 57.28 -4.37
N ILE A 9 -23.46 57.15 -3.63
CA ILE A 9 -24.29 55.94 -3.61
C ILE A 9 -24.92 55.70 -4.99
N THR A 10 -25.45 56.75 -5.61
CA THR A 10 -26.08 56.66 -6.93
C THR A 10 -25.07 56.34 -8.02
N LYS A 11 -23.85 56.90 -7.93
CA LYS A 11 -22.75 56.65 -8.87
C LYS A 11 -22.19 55.23 -8.70
N GLN A 12 -22.01 54.73 -7.47
CA GLN A 12 -21.61 53.34 -7.25
C GLN A 12 -22.70 52.35 -7.66
N HIS A 13 -23.97 52.68 -7.46
CA HIS A 13 -25.09 51.86 -7.91
C HIS A 13 -25.15 51.82 -9.45
N ALA A 14 -24.93 52.94 -10.13
CA ALA A 14 -24.86 53.00 -11.59
C ALA A 14 -23.67 52.18 -12.14
N LEU A 15 -22.48 52.29 -11.54
CA LEU A 15 -21.30 51.49 -11.91
C LEU A 15 -21.50 49.99 -11.64
N TYR A 16 -22.21 49.64 -10.57
CA TYR A 16 -22.60 48.26 -10.27
C TYR A 16 -23.60 47.73 -11.31
N VAL A 17 -24.62 48.51 -11.67
CA VAL A 17 -25.61 48.16 -12.69
C VAL A 17 -24.96 48.06 -14.09
N GLU A 18 -23.98 48.90 -14.38
CA GLU A 18 -23.21 48.88 -15.63
C GLU A 18 -22.23 47.69 -15.69
N SER A 19 -21.55 47.37 -14.58
CA SER A 19 -20.76 46.13 -14.43
C SER A 19 -21.63 44.87 -14.56
N TYR A 20 -22.85 44.91 -14.00
CA TYR A 20 -23.83 43.84 -14.10
C TYR A 20 -24.34 43.66 -15.54
N ARG A 21 -24.52 44.77 -16.28
CA ARG A 21 -24.93 44.77 -17.71
C ARG A 21 -23.80 44.32 -18.65
N ASN A 22 -22.54 44.65 -18.33
CA ASN A 22 -21.38 44.37 -19.18
C ASN A 22 -20.69 43.02 -18.92
N GLY A 23 -21.29 42.13 -18.13
CA GLY A 23 -20.87 40.73 -17.99
C GLY A 23 -19.57 40.47 -17.21
N SER A 24 -18.77 41.50 -16.92
CA SER A 24 -17.56 41.38 -16.10
C SER A 24 -17.90 41.57 -14.62
N SER A 25 -18.56 40.57 -14.01
CA SER A 25 -18.69 40.54 -12.55
C SER A 25 -17.31 40.34 -11.94
N VAL A 26 -16.82 41.27 -11.13
CA VAL A 26 -15.59 41.08 -10.35
C VAL A 26 -15.74 39.78 -9.55
N PRO A 27 -14.79 38.83 -9.64
CA PRO A 27 -14.90 37.55 -8.96
C PRO A 27 -14.99 37.77 -7.45
N LEU A 28 -15.93 37.07 -6.79
CA LEU A 28 -15.96 37.00 -5.33
C LEU A 28 -14.69 36.30 -4.88
N LEU A 29 -13.78 37.00 -4.22
CA LEU A 29 -12.50 36.42 -3.79
C LEU A 29 -12.65 35.64 -2.49
N TYR A 30 -11.88 34.56 -2.37
CA TYR A 30 -11.86 33.70 -1.20
C TYR A 30 -11.61 34.44 0.12
N GLU A 31 -10.53 35.20 0.21
CA GLU A 31 -10.15 35.93 1.44
C GLU A 31 -11.12 37.06 1.80
N SER A 32 -11.88 37.58 0.83
CA SER A 32 -12.98 38.52 1.10
C SER A 32 -14.21 37.78 1.64
N TYR A 33 -14.46 36.56 1.16
CA TYR A 33 -15.53 35.70 1.64
C TYR A 33 -15.26 35.18 3.04
N THR A 34 -14.12 34.52 3.28
CA THR A 34 -13.76 33.91 4.58
C THR A 34 -13.54 34.97 5.65
N GLY A 35 -12.90 36.10 5.31
CA GLY A 35 -12.67 37.21 6.23
C GLY A 35 -13.97 37.79 6.82
N LYS A 36 -15.08 37.75 6.08
CA LYS A 36 -16.42 38.11 6.60
C LYS A 36 -17.12 36.90 7.24
N THR A 37 -17.16 35.78 6.51
CA THR A 37 -17.97 34.61 6.84
C THR A 37 -17.48 33.93 8.11
N LEU A 38 -16.20 33.60 8.22
CA LEU A 38 -15.65 32.91 9.38
C LEU A 38 -15.69 33.78 10.64
N LYS A 39 -15.46 35.10 10.52
CA LYS A 39 -15.66 36.03 11.64
C LYS A 39 -17.11 36.10 12.12
N THR A 40 -18.07 35.93 11.21
CA THR A 40 -19.50 35.94 11.56
C THR A 40 -19.94 34.62 12.18
N LEU A 41 -19.34 33.50 11.74
CA LEU A 41 -19.67 32.14 12.19
C LEU A 41 -18.88 31.68 13.40
N ALA A 42 -17.76 32.33 13.71
CA ALA A 42 -17.02 32.10 14.94
C ALA A 42 -17.89 32.55 16.11
N ASP A 43 -18.76 31.64 16.56
CA ASP A 43 -19.48 31.75 17.81
C ASP A 43 -18.48 31.88 18.96
N SER A 44 -18.94 32.37 20.11
CA SER A 44 -18.15 32.41 21.34
C SER A 44 -17.89 31.00 21.87
N VAL A 45 -16.98 30.27 21.22
CA VAL A 45 -16.39 29.05 21.76
C VAL A 45 -15.60 29.46 23.00
N GLU A 46 -15.91 28.83 24.14
CA GLU A 46 -15.21 29.10 25.38
C GLU A 46 -13.83 28.42 25.37
N TYR A 47 -12.81 29.21 25.70
CA TYR A 47 -11.45 28.76 25.88
C TYR A 47 -11.00 29.03 27.32
N PRO A 48 -10.13 28.19 27.92
CA PRO A 48 -9.49 27.02 27.32
C PRO A 48 -10.46 25.84 27.16
N MET A 49 -10.26 25.03 26.11
CA MET A 49 -11.03 23.80 25.86
C MET A 49 -10.12 22.57 25.82
N ASP A 50 -10.59 21.47 26.40
CA ASP A 50 -9.89 20.18 26.41
C ASP A 50 -10.50 19.22 25.38
N ILE A 51 -9.70 18.80 24.40
CA ILE A 51 -10.07 17.85 23.34
C ILE A 51 -9.56 16.46 23.73
N LYS A 52 -10.48 15.51 23.92
CA LYS A 52 -10.15 14.11 24.26
C LYS A 52 -9.93 13.29 22.99
N LEU A 53 -8.68 13.03 22.63
CA LEU A 53 -8.34 12.24 21.44
C LEU A 53 -8.50 10.74 21.69
N PRO A 54 -9.08 9.98 20.74
CA PRO A 54 -9.31 8.55 20.90
C PRO A 54 -8.01 7.72 20.80
N LYS A 55 -8.01 6.52 21.36
CA LYS A 55 -7.03 5.45 21.05
C LYS A 55 -7.33 4.89 19.66
N ALA A 56 -6.46 4.01 19.15
CA ALA A 56 -6.77 3.26 17.93
C ALA A 56 -8.08 2.47 18.13
N LEU A 57 -8.94 2.43 17.10
CA LEU A 57 -10.23 1.74 17.19
C LEU A 57 -10.09 0.26 17.56
N SER A 58 -9.04 -0.40 17.08
CA SER A 58 -8.69 -1.78 17.45
C SER A 58 -8.48 -1.94 18.95
N ASP A 59 -7.76 -0.99 19.57
CA ASP A 59 -7.41 -1.05 20.99
C ASP A 59 -8.64 -0.77 21.86
N MET A 60 -9.48 0.18 21.44
CA MET A 60 -10.74 0.47 22.11
C MET A 60 -11.71 -0.72 22.04
N LEU A 61 -11.80 -1.38 20.89
CA LEU A 61 -12.63 -2.57 20.69
C LEU A 61 -12.13 -3.75 21.54
N TYR A 62 -10.82 -4.01 21.52
CA TYR A 62 -10.22 -5.13 22.24
C TYR A 62 -10.32 -4.95 23.76
N ASN A 63 -9.96 -3.78 24.27
CA ASN A 63 -9.93 -3.49 25.70
C ASN A 63 -11.27 -3.01 26.27
N LYS A 64 -12.25 -2.73 25.40
CA LYS A 64 -13.56 -2.15 25.76
C LYS A 64 -13.43 -0.84 26.55
N ASP A 65 -12.52 0.01 26.11
CA ASP A 65 -12.05 1.19 26.84
C ASP A 65 -12.25 2.47 26.01
N SER A 66 -12.93 3.45 26.61
CA SER A 66 -13.19 4.77 26.03
C SER A 66 -12.39 5.90 26.67
N THR A 67 -11.39 5.58 27.50
CA THR A 67 -10.45 6.59 28.00
C THR A 67 -9.65 7.21 26.84
N PRO A 68 -9.39 8.54 26.87
CA PRO A 68 -8.63 9.18 25.81
C PRO A 68 -7.18 8.69 25.79
N ALA A 69 -6.61 8.59 24.59
CA ALA A 69 -5.17 8.36 24.42
C ALA A 69 -4.35 9.59 24.88
N ARG A 70 -4.88 10.78 24.59
CA ARG A 70 -4.27 12.07 24.90
C ARG A 70 -5.36 13.13 25.04
N ILE A 71 -5.14 14.11 25.90
CA ILE A 71 -5.97 15.32 25.99
C ILE A 71 -5.16 16.47 25.41
N LEU A 72 -5.74 17.16 24.41
CA LEU A 72 -5.17 18.39 23.85
C LEU A 72 -5.89 19.60 24.46
N ARG A 73 -5.14 20.49 25.07
CA ARG A 73 -5.68 21.73 25.62
C ARG A 73 -5.46 22.88 24.65
N ILE A 74 -6.55 23.51 24.22
CA ILE A 74 -6.53 24.68 23.34
C ILE A 74 -6.79 25.90 24.20
N GLU A 75 -5.76 26.72 24.40
CA GLU A 75 -5.79 27.85 25.35
C GLU A 75 -6.59 29.06 24.83
N ARG A 76 -6.66 29.24 23.51
CA ARG A 76 -7.31 30.38 22.86
C ARG A 76 -7.81 30.00 21.47
N GLN A 77 -8.76 30.78 20.94
CA GLN A 77 -9.24 30.67 19.57
C GLN A 77 -8.08 30.63 18.57
N PRO A 78 -7.95 29.56 17.77
CA PRO A 78 -7.02 29.53 16.65
C PRO A 78 -7.36 30.64 15.64
N VAL A 79 -6.33 31.37 15.22
CA VAL A 79 -6.44 32.43 14.23
C VAL A 79 -5.31 32.30 13.20
N ARG A 80 -5.64 32.51 11.94
CA ARG A 80 -4.64 32.66 10.87
C ARG A 80 -4.55 34.09 10.41
N ARG A 81 -3.42 34.44 9.77
CA ARG A 81 -3.32 35.70 9.03
C ARG A 81 -4.19 35.63 7.77
N ARG A 82 -4.82 36.74 7.43
CA ARG A 82 -5.49 36.96 6.15
C ARG A 82 -4.43 37.09 5.07
N ILE A 83 -4.70 36.52 3.89
CA ILE A 83 -3.78 36.50 2.76
C ILE A 83 -4.20 37.56 1.73
N SER A 84 -3.23 38.26 1.17
CA SER A 84 -3.44 39.23 0.10
C SER A 84 -3.73 38.52 -1.23
N LYS A 85 -4.11 39.27 -2.27
CA LYS A 85 -4.32 38.69 -3.60
C LYS A 85 -3.03 38.12 -4.21
N ASP A 86 -1.88 38.64 -3.77
CA ASP A 86 -0.56 38.23 -4.26
C ASP A 86 0.00 37.03 -3.46
N GLY A 87 -0.79 36.46 -2.54
CA GLY A 87 -0.39 35.31 -1.73
C GLY A 87 0.38 35.68 -0.45
N GLU A 88 0.52 36.96 -0.12
CA GLU A 88 1.30 37.39 1.04
C GLU A 88 0.44 37.53 2.32
N PRO A 89 0.90 37.06 3.48
CA PRO A 89 0.20 37.27 4.75
C PRO A 89 0.11 38.75 5.13
N THR A 90 -1.02 39.14 5.71
CA THR A 90 -1.28 40.48 6.24
C THR A 90 -1.33 40.48 7.78
N ASP A 91 -1.43 41.67 8.38
CA ASP A 91 -1.59 41.84 9.83
C ASP A 91 -3.05 41.63 10.31
N GLU A 92 -3.99 41.39 9.39
CA GLU A 92 -5.37 41.08 9.73
C GLU A 92 -5.51 39.58 10.06
N PHE A 93 -6.24 39.25 11.13
CA PHE A 93 -6.47 37.87 11.57
C PHE A 93 -7.91 37.39 11.29
N ILE A 94 -8.04 36.11 10.96
CA ILE A 94 -9.31 35.41 10.72
C ILE A 94 -9.40 34.23 11.71
N PRO A 95 -10.49 34.12 12.50
CA PRO A 95 -10.72 32.98 13.36
C PRO A 95 -11.01 31.72 12.53
N VAL A 96 -10.39 30.62 12.93
CA VAL A 96 -10.52 29.30 12.29
C VAL A 96 -10.64 28.22 13.36
N TRP A 97 -11.07 27.02 12.98
CA TRP A 97 -11.17 25.86 13.87
C TRP A 97 -12.10 26.07 15.08
N PHE A 98 -13.17 26.82 14.88
CA PHE A 98 -14.22 27.06 15.89
C PHE A 98 -15.38 26.06 15.78
N GLY A 99 -15.53 25.38 14.64
CA GLY A 99 -16.65 24.49 14.36
C GLY A 99 -16.52 23.11 15.03
N SER A 100 -17.66 22.49 15.32
CA SER A 100 -17.74 21.06 15.67
C SER A 100 -18.53 20.28 14.63
N THR A 101 -18.02 19.10 14.26
CA THR A 101 -18.70 18.22 13.30
C THR A 101 -19.78 17.35 13.95
N ALA A 102 -20.14 17.58 15.22
CA ALA A 102 -21.14 16.79 15.94
C ALA A 102 -22.48 16.69 15.17
N ASN A 103 -22.89 17.76 14.49
CA ASN A 103 -24.13 17.85 13.72
C ASN A 103 -23.94 17.72 12.19
N GLY A 104 -22.75 17.36 11.73
CA GLY A 104 -22.41 17.26 10.30
C GLY A 104 -21.29 18.20 9.90
N VAL A 105 -21.03 18.31 8.60
CA VAL A 105 -19.94 19.11 8.03
C VAL A 105 -20.53 20.13 7.04
N ASN A 106 -20.45 21.42 7.34
CA ASN A 106 -20.93 22.47 6.42
C ASN A 106 -20.04 22.56 5.17
N LEU A 107 -20.64 22.52 3.98
CA LEU A 107 -19.91 22.62 2.71
C LEU A 107 -19.57 24.07 2.34
N ARG A 108 -20.41 25.03 2.77
CA ARG A 108 -20.20 26.47 2.55
C ARG A 108 -19.95 26.86 1.09
N PHE A 109 -20.87 26.50 0.19
CA PHE A 109 -20.78 26.80 -1.25
C PHE A 109 -20.57 28.29 -1.65
N GLY A 110 -20.70 29.24 -0.73
CA GLY A 110 -20.60 30.68 -1.00
C GLY A 110 -21.89 31.42 -0.65
N TYR A 111 -22.12 32.56 -1.32
CA TYR A 111 -23.27 33.42 -1.08
C TYR A 111 -24.47 33.03 -1.94
N LYS A 112 -25.63 32.85 -1.31
CA LYS A 112 -26.90 32.59 -1.98
C LYS A 112 -27.26 33.78 -2.86
N ASN A 113 -27.48 33.53 -4.15
CA ASN A 113 -27.72 34.55 -5.18
C ASN A 113 -26.66 35.66 -5.21
N GLY A 114 -25.43 35.40 -4.73
CA GLY A 114 -24.37 36.41 -4.60
C GLY A 114 -24.57 37.42 -3.48
N ASP A 115 -25.62 37.31 -2.66
CA ASP A 115 -25.89 38.23 -1.57
C ASP A 115 -25.13 37.83 -0.30
N SER A 116 -24.18 38.67 0.09
CA SER A 116 -23.31 38.43 1.25
C SER A 116 -24.01 38.37 2.62
N ARG A 117 -25.33 38.59 2.67
CA ARG A 117 -26.17 38.39 3.87
C ARG A 117 -26.65 36.95 4.02
N TYR A 118 -26.66 36.18 2.93
CA TYR A 118 -27.21 34.84 2.90
C TYR A 118 -26.12 33.82 2.54
N LEU A 119 -25.64 33.10 3.55
CA LEU A 119 -24.63 32.05 3.40
C LEU A 119 -25.27 30.73 3.01
N SER A 120 -24.50 29.89 2.30
CA SER A 120 -24.86 28.49 2.16
C SER A 120 -24.90 27.79 3.53
N THR A 121 -26.02 27.12 3.79
CA THR A 121 -26.27 26.31 4.99
C THR A 121 -26.30 24.82 4.67
N HIS A 122 -25.90 24.44 3.46
CA HIS A 122 -25.81 23.04 3.07
C HIS A 122 -24.69 22.34 3.85
N ALA A 123 -25.05 21.26 4.53
CA ALA A 123 -24.14 20.44 5.29
C ALA A 123 -24.27 18.97 4.88
N LEU A 124 -23.19 18.22 5.07
CA LEU A 124 -23.18 16.77 5.07
C LEU A 124 -23.55 16.28 6.48
N TYR A 125 -24.78 15.85 6.68
CA TYR A 125 -25.32 15.49 7.98
C TYR A 125 -26.31 14.32 7.88
N ASP A 126 -27.11 14.11 8.92
CA ASP A 126 -28.04 13.00 9.03
C ASP A 126 -29.08 12.90 7.90
N ARG A 127 -29.60 14.02 7.40
CA ARG A 127 -30.60 13.98 6.33
C ARG A 127 -29.95 13.97 4.96
N SER A 128 -29.03 14.92 4.73
CA SER A 128 -28.30 15.06 3.47
C SER A 128 -26.87 14.57 3.64
N VAL A 129 -26.66 13.28 3.41
CA VAL A 129 -25.44 12.58 3.82
C VAL A 129 -24.29 12.78 2.82
N HIS A 130 -24.61 12.91 1.53
CA HIS A 130 -23.64 12.94 0.44
C HIS A 130 -23.93 14.11 -0.51
N ALA A 131 -22.90 14.52 -1.24
CA ALA A 131 -22.97 15.54 -2.27
C ALA A 131 -22.37 15.07 -3.60
N PHE A 132 -23.00 15.49 -4.70
CA PHE A 132 -22.50 15.30 -6.07
C PHE A 132 -22.41 16.64 -6.77
N LEU A 133 -21.26 16.93 -7.34
CA LEU A 133 -21.00 18.15 -8.11
C LEU A 133 -20.75 17.80 -9.57
N GLY A 134 -21.27 18.59 -10.49
CA GLY A 134 -20.82 18.50 -11.87
C GLY A 134 -20.82 19.82 -12.61
N GLY A 135 -20.29 19.78 -13.81
CA GLY A 135 -20.03 20.97 -14.60
C GLY A 135 -19.11 20.65 -15.78
N ALA A 136 -19.25 21.40 -16.86
CA ALA A 136 -18.37 21.20 -18.01
C ALA A 136 -16.92 21.63 -17.69
N THR A 137 -15.97 21.15 -18.48
CA THR A 137 -14.56 21.55 -18.40
C THR A 137 -14.42 23.07 -18.48
N GLY A 138 -13.55 23.65 -17.64
CA GLY A 138 -13.31 25.10 -17.60
C GLY A 138 -14.35 25.91 -16.83
N GLN A 139 -15.44 25.31 -16.34
CA GLN A 139 -16.53 26.04 -15.66
C GLN A 139 -16.31 26.20 -14.14
N GLY A 140 -15.13 25.84 -13.63
CA GLY A 140 -14.73 26.06 -12.23
C GLY A 140 -14.99 24.89 -11.27
N LYS A 141 -15.13 23.65 -11.77
CA LYS A 141 -15.31 22.44 -10.94
C LYS A 141 -14.17 22.29 -9.92
N SER A 142 -12.93 22.30 -10.39
CA SER A 142 -11.72 22.21 -9.56
C SER A 142 -11.62 23.33 -8.52
N VAL A 143 -11.86 24.58 -8.94
CA VAL A 143 -11.88 25.74 -8.04
C VAL A 143 -12.95 25.56 -6.97
N THR A 144 -14.13 25.06 -7.34
CA THR A 144 -15.22 24.79 -6.40
C THR A 144 -14.82 23.70 -5.41
N LEU A 145 -14.30 22.56 -5.86
CA LEU A 145 -13.84 21.49 -4.97
C LEU A 145 -12.80 21.97 -3.96
N ASN A 146 -11.75 22.64 -4.43
CA ASN A 146 -10.72 23.22 -3.56
C ASN A 146 -11.33 24.25 -2.59
N ASN A 147 -12.26 25.09 -3.06
CA ASN A 147 -12.96 26.02 -2.19
C ASN A 147 -13.70 25.31 -1.04
N LEU A 148 -14.42 24.22 -1.32
CA LEU A 148 -15.12 23.46 -0.28
C LEU A 148 -14.16 22.79 0.70
N ILE A 149 -13.05 22.22 0.20
CA ILE A 149 -12.01 21.63 1.04
C ILE A 149 -11.47 22.67 2.03
N PHE A 150 -11.06 23.84 1.54
CA PHE A 150 -10.51 24.89 2.40
C PHE A 150 -11.56 25.47 3.35
N ASN A 151 -12.80 25.71 2.90
CA ASN A 151 -13.87 26.16 3.80
C ASN A 151 -14.11 25.18 4.96
N MET A 152 -14.13 23.87 4.68
CA MET A 152 -14.30 22.85 5.71
C MET A 152 -13.11 22.81 6.68
N CYS A 153 -11.88 22.86 6.16
CA CYS A 153 -10.66 22.81 6.97
C CYS A 153 -10.45 24.06 7.83
N GLU A 154 -10.90 25.24 7.37
CA GLU A 154 -10.83 26.47 8.16
C GLU A 154 -11.96 26.57 9.19
N GLU A 155 -13.15 26.00 8.92
CA GLU A 155 -14.25 25.97 9.91
C GLU A 155 -13.97 24.93 11.01
N TYR A 156 -13.60 23.71 10.64
CA TYR A 156 -13.44 22.58 11.57
C TYR A 156 -11.97 22.25 11.82
N PRO A 157 -11.54 22.00 13.07
CA PRO A 157 -10.19 21.51 13.35
C PRO A 157 -9.95 20.07 12.86
N PRO A 158 -8.68 19.65 12.70
CA PRO A 158 -8.33 18.33 12.15
C PRO A 158 -8.65 17.13 13.06
N TRP A 159 -9.03 17.35 14.33
CA TRP A 159 -9.59 16.30 15.20
C TRP A 159 -11.11 16.14 15.07
N GLU A 160 -11.79 17.08 14.40
CA GLU A 160 -13.23 17.00 14.09
C GLU A 160 -13.49 16.47 12.68
N LEU A 161 -12.56 16.70 11.74
CA LEU A 161 -12.71 16.41 10.32
C LEU A 161 -11.44 15.77 9.74
N GLU A 162 -11.62 14.63 9.07
CA GLU A 162 -10.60 13.98 8.24
C GLU A 162 -11.06 13.97 6.77
N LEU A 163 -10.10 14.22 5.87
CA LEU A 163 -10.33 14.19 4.42
C LEU A 163 -9.58 13.03 3.76
N VAL A 164 -10.26 12.38 2.82
CA VAL A 164 -9.68 11.40 1.90
C VAL A 164 -9.88 11.93 0.49
N LEU A 165 -8.79 12.17 -0.23
CA LEU A 165 -8.81 12.77 -1.55
C LEU A 165 -8.45 11.71 -2.61
N ILE A 166 -9.34 11.48 -3.55
CA ILE A 166 -9.15 10.55 -4.68
C ILE A 166 -9.17 11.36 -5.97
N ASP A 167 -8.09 11.28 -6.73
CA ASP A 167 -7.90 11.97 -8.01
C ASP A 167 -7.34 10.98 -9.05
N PRO A 168 -8.21 10.37 -9.87
CA PRO A 168 -7.81 9.39 -10.86
C PRO A 168 -7.11 10.01 -12.09
N LYS A 169 -7.09 11.35 -12.20
CA LYS A 169 -6.42 12.07 -13.29
C LYS A 169 -5.06 12.66 -12.88
N ILE A 170 -4.73 12.68 -11.58
CA ILE A 170 -3.48 13.23 -11.03
C ILE A 170 -3.30 14.71 -11.42
N VAL A 171 -4.34 15.53 -11.26
CA VAL A 171 -4.32 16.95 -11.66
C VAL A 171 -4.49 17.88 -10.46
N GLU A 172 -5.42 17.56 -9.57
CA GLU A 172 -5.91 18.50 -8.55
C GLU A 172 -5.33 18.20 -7.18
N PHE A 173 -5.36 16.93 -6.75
CA PHE A 173 -5.13 16.61 -5.33
C PHE A 173 -3.68 16.30 -4.97
N LYS A 174 -2.81 16.06 -5.95
CA LYS A 174 -1.36 15.88 -5.72
C LYS A 174 -0.72 17.11 -5.05
N ALA A 175 -1.21 18.31 -5.35
CA ALA A 175 -0.73 19.55 -4.75
C ALA A 175 -0.82 19.56 -3.22
N TYR A 176 -1.81 18.90 -2.62
CA TYR A 176 -1.96 18.82 -1.16
C TYR A 176 -0.84 18.00 -0.48
N ALA A 177 -0.12 17.14 -1.21
CA ALA A 177 1.03 16.44 -0.66
C ALA A 177 2.33 17.24 -0.78
N LEU A 178 2.42 18.17 -1.74
CA LEU A 178 3.67 18.81 -2.14
C LEU A 178 3.75 20.29 -1.78
N THR A 179 2.74 21.07 -2.17
CA THR A 179 2.78 22.55 -2.13
C THR A 179 1.76 23.16 -1.18
N SER A 180 0.60 22.52 -1.00
CA SER A 180 -0.53 23.05 -0.20
C SER A 180 -1.00 22.05 0.87
N PRO A 181 -0.14 21.57 1.79
CA PRO A 181 -0.53 20.59 2.80
C PRO A 181 -1.59 21.13 3.77
N LEU A 182 -2.54 20.27 4.15
CA LEU A 182 -3.53 20.54 5.19
C LEU A 182 -3.50 19.44 6.25
N PRO A 183 -3.61 19.77 7.55
CA PRO A 183 -3.49 18.79 8.63
C PRO A 183 -4.69 17.82 8.71
N HIS A 184 -5.79 18.13 8.06
CA HIS A 184 -7.01 17.32 7.99
C HIS A 184 -6.90 16.15 7.01
N ILE A 185 -5.98 16.22 6.04
CA ILE A 185 -5.90 15.23 4.97
C ILE A 185 -5.17 13.99 5.48
N ARG A 186 -5.92 12.89 5.52
CA ARG A 186 -5.43 11.58 5.95
C ARG A 186 -4.88 10.76 4.79
N THR A 187 -5.54 10.81 3.64
CA THR A 187 -5.18 9.99 2.47
C THR A 187 -5.29 10.80 1.19
N ILE A 188 -4.28 10.69 0.33
CA ILE A 188 -4.30 11.21 -1.04
C ILE A 188 -3.98 10.03 -1.98
N GLY A 189 -4.96 9.64 -2.78
CA GLY A 189 -4.80 8.73 -3.91
C GLY A 189 -4.77 9.51 -5.21
N ALA A 190 -3.58 10.01 -5.58
CA ALA A 190 -3.36 10.69 -6.86
C ALA A 190 -2.79 9.67 -7.85
N THR A 191 -3.67 8.80 -8.36
CA THR A 191 -3.27 7.65 -9.18
C THR A 191 -4.37 7.22 -10.12
N SER A 192 -3.96 6.80 -11.32
CA SER A 192 -4.82 6.10 -12.28
C SER A 192 -5.08 4.64 -11.88
N ASP A 193 -4.31 4.07 -10.95
CA ASP A 193 -4.46 2.69 -10.50
C ASP A 193 -5.71 2.51 -9.61
N SER A 194 -6.72 1.87 -10.20
CA SER A 194 -7.97 1.57 -9.54
C SER A 194 -7.80 0.61 -8.36
N ASP A 195 -6.75 -0.23 -8.34
CA ASP A 195 -6.52 -1.17 -7.23
C ASP A 195 -6.18 -0.42 -5.93
N TYR A 196 -5.38 0.64 -6.02
CA TYR A 196 -5.08 1.49 -4.87
C TYR A 196 -6.35 2.17 -4.36
N VAL A 197 -7.16 2.74 -5.27
CA VAL A 197 -8.41 3.42 -4.91
C VAL A 197 -9.40 2.45 -4.23
N ILE A 198 -9.60 1.27 -4.82
CA ILE A 198 -10.46 0.23 -4.26
C ILE A 198 -9.95 -0.22 -2.89
N SER A 199 -8.64 -0.46 -2.76
CA SER A 199 -8.03 -0.83 -1.48
C SER A 199 -8.20 0.26 -0.41
N ALA A 200 -8.04 1.53 -0.77
CA ALA A 200 -8.24 2.64 0.14
C ALA A 200 -9.69 2.74 0.63
N LEU A 201 -10.65 2.62 -0.30
CA LEU A 201 -12.07 2.60 0.03
C LEU A 201 -12.45 1.38 0.88
N ALA A 202 -11.91 0.19 0.58
CA ALA A 202 -12.13 -1.01 1.37
C ALA A 202 -11.60 -0.85 2.81
N ALA A 203 -10.41 -0.29 3.00
CA ALA A 203 -9.85 -0.02 4.32
C ALA A 203 -10.72 0.95 5.15
N LEU A 204 -11.29 1.98 4.51
CA LEU A 204 -12.22 2.91 5.16
C LEU A 204 -13.56 2.23 5.49
N ARG A 205 -14.02 1.30 4.65
CA ARG A 205 -15.23 0.50 4.90
C ARG A 205 -15.03 -0.42 6.11
N ASP A 206 -13.86 -1.04 6.25
CA ASP A 206 -13.50 -1.85 7.43
C ASP A 206 -13.45 -1.00 8.71
N GLU A 207 -12.96 0.24 8.61
CA GLU A 207 -13.00 1.19 9.72
C GLU A 207 -14.45 1.54 10.09
N MET A 208 -15.32 1.75 9.10
CA MET A 208 -16.75 1.98 9.31
C MET A 208 -17.44 0.82 10.06
N ASP A 209 -17.09 -0.43 9.75
CA ASP A 209 -17.56 -1.60 10.52
C ASP A 209 -17.03 -1.60 11.95
N SER A 210 -15.75 -1.25 12.11
CA SER A 210 -15.11 -1.17 13.42
C SER A 210 -15.78 -0.10 14.30
N ARG A 211 -16.12 1.06 13.74
CA ARG A 211 -16.90 2.11 14.42
C ARG A 211 -18.29 1.60 14.82
N SER A 212 -18.99 0.91 13.92
CA SER A 212 -20.32 0.36 14.20
C SER A 212 -20.30 -0.63 15.37
N LYS A 213 -19.30 -1.52 15.40
CA LYS A 213 -19.08 -2.45 16.53
C LYS A 213 -18.76 -1.69 17.83
N LEU A 214 -17.93 -0.65 17.75
CA LEU A 214 -17.54 0.16 18.89
C LEU A 214 -18.75 0.92 19.46
N PHE A 215 -19.59 1.50 18.62
CA PHE A 215 -20.77 2.24 19.06
C PHE A 215 -21.75 1.32 19.79
N ALA A 216 -22.00 0.13 19.24
CA ALA A 216 -22.83 -0.88 19.85
C ALA A 216 -22.29 -1.33 21.22
N LEU A 217 -20.98 -1.51 21.35
CA LEU A 217 -20.32 -1.88 22.61
C LEU A 217 -20.58 -0.85 23.73
N PHE A 218 -20.65 0.44 23.39
CA PHE A 218 -20.94 1.53 24.32
C PHE A 218 -22.44 1.92 24.37
N GLY A 219 -23.34 1.11 23.79
CA GLY A 219 -24.79 1.33 23.85
C GLY A 219 -25.28 2.52 23.01
N THR A 220 -24.51 2.94 22.01
CA THR A 220 -24.82 4.10 21.14
C THR A 220 -25.06 3.65 19.70
N LYS A 221 -25.86 4.41 18.95
CA LYS A 221 -26.27 4.03 17.58
C LYS A 221 -25.48 4.70 16.47
N ASN A 222 -24.84 5.82 16.76
CA ASN A 222 -24.16 6.65 15.75
C ASN A 222 -23.05 7.48 16.40
N ILE A 223 -22.20 8.07 15.55
CA ILE A 223 -21.06 8.89 15.98
C ILE A 223 -21.47 10.03 16.91
N LYS A 224 -22.64 10.67 16.70
CA LYS A 224 -23.10 11.79 17.54
C LYS A 224 -23.41 11.32 18.96
N GLU A 225 -24.14 10.22 19.11
CA GLU A 225 -24.42 9.60 20.41
C GLU A 225 -23.14 9.11 21.09
N PHE A 226 -22.24 8.47 20.34
CA PHE A 226 -20.96 7.99 20.85
C PHE A 226 -20.10 9.13 21.40
N ARG A 227 -19.95 10.22 20.64
CA ARG A 227 -19.20 11.40 21.06
C ARG A 227 -19.82 12.04 22.30
N LYS A 228 -21.15 12.10 22.38
CA LYS A 228 -21.86 12.60 23.57
C LYS A 228 -21.64 11.71 24.80
N ALA A 229 -21.66 10.38 24.63
CA ALA A 229 -21.51 9.42 25.72
C ALA A 229 -20.09 9.35 26.28
N THR A 230 -19.07 9.47 25.41
CA THR A 230 -17.66 9.28 25.80
C THR A 230 -16.89 10.59 25.95
N GLY A 231 -17.34 11.66 25.29
CA GLY A 231 -16.60 12.90 25.15
C GLY A 231 -15.39 12.83 24.21
N LEU A 232 -15.17 11.70 23.51
CA LEU A 232 -14.05 11.54 22.58
C LEU A 232 -14.30 12.30 21.27
N ALA A 233 -13.25 12.93 20.75
CA ALA A 233 -13.24 13.59 19.44
C ALA A 233 -12.90 12.57 18.34
N ILE A 234 -13.88 11.74 17.97
CA ILE A 234 -13.77 10.92 16.76
C ILE A 234 -14.15 11.79 15.55
N PRO A 235 -13.26 11.94 14.54
CA PRO A 235 -13.52 12.80 13.40
C PRO A 235 -14.58 12.21 12.46
N ARG A 236 -15.33 13.10 11.80
CA ARG A 236 -16.09 12.75 10.60
C ARG A 236 -15.14 12.68 9.41
N ASN A 237 -15.39 11.75 8.50
CA ASN A 237 -14.61 11.56 7.28
C ASN A 237 -15.39 12.07 6.07
N VAL A 238 -14.76 12.88 5.23
CA VAL A 238 -15.29 13.26 3.91
C VAL A 238 -14.36 12.68 2.84
N ILE A 239 -14.90 11.74 2.06
CA ILE A 239 -14.23 11.17 0.90
C ILE A 239 -14.56 12.05 -0.30
N VAL A 240 -13.57 12.78 -0.77
CA VAL A 240 -13.66 13.67 -1.93
C VAL A 240 -13.11 12.93 -3.14
N MET A 241 -13.94 12.72 -4.16
CA MET A 241 -13.54 12.08 -5.41
C MET A 241 -13.68 13.08 -6.55
N ASP A 242 -12.55 13.51 -7.12
CA ASP A 242 -12.62 14.22 -8.39
C ASP A 242 -12.77 13.22 -9.54
N GLU A 243 -13.55 13.62 -10.54
CA GLU A 243 -13.85 12.83 -11.73
C GLU A 243 -14.13 11.35 -11.45
N VAL A 244 -15.14 11.09 -10.61
CA VAL A 244 -15.49 9.72 -10.18
C VAL A 244 -15.70 8.77 -11.37
N GLN A 245 -16.16 9.28 -12.52
CA GLN A 245 -16.31 8.51 -13.75
C GLN A 245 -15.01 7.95 -14.32
N THR A 246 -13.89 8.69 -14.19
CA THR A 246 -12.58 8.15 -14.58
C THR A 246 -12.17 7.00 -13.66
N THR A 247 -12.57 7.02 -12.38
CA THR A 247 -12.31 5.90 -11.47
C THR A 247 -13.01 4.62 -11.94
N PHE A 248 -14.28 4.70 -12.36
CA PHE A 248 -15.01 3.53 -12.90
C PHE A 248 -14.38 3.03 -14.20
N LYS A 249 -14.00 3.94 -15.11
CA LYS A 249 -13.32 3.58 -16.36
C LYS A 249 -12.00 2.84 -16.09
N ASN A 250 -11.20 3.33 -15.14
CA ASN A 250 -9.93 2.70 -14.76
C ASN A 250 -10.13 1.37 -14.00
N ALA A 251 -11.26 1.19 -13.30
CA ALA A 251 -11.57 -0.06 -12.59
C ALA A 251 -11.88 -1.23 -13.53
N GLY A 252 -12.41 -0.97 -14.74
CA GLY A 252 -12.71 -1.99 -15.74
C GLY A 252 -13.52 -3.16 -15.14
N LYS A 253 -12.95 -4.36 -15.10
CA LYS A 253 -13.60 -5.57 -14.55
C LYS A 253 -13.92 -5.47 -13.05
N ARG A 254 -13.16 -4.66 -12.30
CA ARG A 254 -13.36 -4.42 -10.86
C ARG A 254 -14.36 -3.31 -10.56
N SER A 255 -14.97 -2.70 -11.59
CA SER A 255 -15.99 -1.65 -11.39
C SER A 255 -17.13 -2.08 -10.47
N ARG A 256 -17.55 -3.37 -10.51
CA ARG A 256 -18.57 -3.91 -9.59
C ARG A 256 -18.18 -3.81 -8.11
N GLU A 257 -16.92 -4.03 -7.78
CA GLU A 257 -16.40 -3.92 -6.40
C GLU A 257 -16.39 -2.46 -5.95
N LEU A 258 -15.96 -1.55 -6.82
CA LEU A 258 -16.03 -0.11 -6.57
C LEU A 258 -17.47 0.38 -6.35
N ILE A 259 -18.42 -0.08 -7.18
CA ILE A 259 -19.85 0.21 -7.02
C ILE A 259 -20.37 -0.26 -5.66
N ALA A 260 -20.02 -1.49 -5.24
CA ALA A 260 -20.44 -2.03 -3.96
C ALA A 260 -19.89 -1.20 -2.78
N LEU A 261 -18.63 -0.79 -2.84
CA LEU A 261 -18.02 0.08 -1.82
C LEU A 261 -18.73 1.43 -1.74
N LEU A 262 -19.03 2.06 -2.88
CA LEU A 262 -19.73 3.34 -2.91
C LEU A 262 -21.18 3.22 -2.41
N ASP A 263 -21.87 2.12 -2.70
CA ASP A 263 -23.22 1.85 -2.15
C ASP A 263 -23.18 1.68 -0.63
N ASP A 264 -22.19 0.94 -0.11
CA ASP A 264 -21.97 0.79 1.34
C ASP A 264 -21.76 2.15 2.01
N PHE A 265 -20.91 3.02 1.45
CA PHE A 265 -20.74 4.38 1.97
C PHE A 265 -22.02 5.21 1.88
N ALA A 266 -22.76 5.12 0.77
CA ALA A 266 -24.00 5.85 0.55
C ALA A 266 -25.10 5.46 1.56
N ARG A 267 -25.12 4.18 1.98
CA ARG A 267 -26.17 3.64 2.86
C ARG A 267 -25.78 3.63 4.33
N LEU A 268 -24.55 3.25 4.65
CA LEU A 268 -24.08 2.99 6.02
C LEU A 268 -23.25 4.15 6.59
N GLY A 269 -22.65 4.97 5.73
CA GLY A 269 -21.69 6.03 6.09
C GLY A 269 -22.25 7.06 7.07
N ARG A 270 -23.55 7.38 6.98
CA ARG A 270 -24.21 8.35 7.87
C ARG A 270 -23.95 8.09 9.35
N SER A 271 -24.19 6.84 9.78
CA SER A 271 -24.16 6.46 11.20
C SER A 271 -22.74 6.45 11.77
N SER A 272 -21.77 6.05 10.94
CA SER A 272 -20.34 5.94 11.25
C SER A 272 -19.57 7.26 11.09
N GLY A 273 -20.19 8.27 10.47
CA GLY A 273 -19.62 9.59 10.26
C GLY A 273 -18.80 9.70 8.96
N TYR A 274 -19.10 8.90 7.94
CA TYR A 274 -18.51 8.97 6.61
C TYR A 274 -19.46 9.63 5.61
N HIS A 275 -18.91 10.51 4.79
CA HIS A 275 -19.62 11.27 3.77
C HIS A 275 -18.88 11.18 2.44
N LEU A 276 -19.64 11.28 1.34
CA LEU A 276 -19.10 11.29 -0.02
C LEU A 276 -19.32 12.68 -0.60
N LEU A 277 -18.26 13.26 -1.16
CA LEU A 277 -18.29 14.46 -1.99
C LEU A 277 -17.70 14.08 -3.35
N MET A 278 -18.56 13.73 -4.29
CA MET A 278 -18.13 13.29 -5.63
C MET A 278 -18.27 14.41 -6.63
N ALA A 279 -17.35 14.46 -7.59
CA ALA A 279 -17.45 15.37 -8.71
C ALA A 279 -17.24 14.65 -10.04
N SER A 280 -17.89 15.14 -11.10
CA SER A 280 -17.63 14.69 -12.46
C SER A 280 -18.01 15.72 -13.50
N GLN A 281 -17.36 15.65 -14.67
CA GLN A 281 -17.75 16.43 -15.84
C GLN A 281 -19.01 15.85 -16.52
N GLU A 282 -19.30 14.57 -16.29
CA GLU A 282 -20.40 13.85 -16.91
C GLU A 282 -21.09 12.94 -15.89
N VAL A 283 -22.36 12.63 -16.12
CA VAL A 283 -23.05 11.58 -15.35
C VAL A 283 -23.29 10.41 -16.29
N SER A 284 -22.49 9.35 -16.13
CA SER A 284 -22.67 8.08 -16.85
C SER A 284 -23.63 7.16 -16.08
N SER A 285 -24.01 6.04 -16.71
CA SER A 285 -24.79 4.97 -16.09
C SER A 285 -24.01 4.12 -15.08
N ASP A 286 -22.71 4.39 -14.87
CA ASP A 286 -21.85 3.57 -14.01
C ASP A 286 -22.14 3.78 -12.51
N ILE A 287 -22.74 4.92 -12.14
CA ILE A 287 -23.28 5.13 -10.79
C ILE A 287 -24.71 4.61 -10.77
N PRO A 288 -25.03 3.58 -9.96
CA PRO A 288 -26.40 3.07 -9.86
C PRO A 288 -27.37 4.16 -9.43
N SER A 289 -28.58 4.12 -9.98
CA SER A 289 -29.66 5.07 -9.64
C SER A 289 -29.94 5.12 -8.14
N ASP A 290 -29.86 3.97 -7.46
CA ASP A 290 -30.13 3.86 -6.02
C ASP A 290 -29.05 4.55 -5.19
N THR A 291 -27.78 4.40 -5.59
CA THR A 291 -26.66 5.13 -5.00
C THR A 291 -26.83 6.63 -5.22
N LEU A 292 -27.20 7.05 -6.44
CA LEU A 292 -27.46 8.46 -6.76
C LEU A 292 -28.68 9.03 -6.01
N ALA A 293 -29.69 8.22 -5.71
CA ALA A 293 -30.86 8.61 -4.92
C ALA A 293 -30.48 8.90 -3.45
N ASN A 294 -29.46 8.24 -2.92
CA ASN A 294 -28.90 8.53 -1.59
C ASN A 294 -28.04 9.82 -1.56
N ILE A 295 -27.76 10.42 -2.71
CA ILE A 295 -27.02 11.68 -2.83
C ILE A 295 -27.98 12.85 -3.04
N GLN A 296 -28.36 13.47 -1.93
CA GLN A 296 -29.36 14.53 -1.92
C GLN A 296 -28.81 15.87 -2.41
N ILE A 297 -27.60 16.26 -2.00
CA ILE A 297 -27.04 17.56 -2.39
C ILE A 297 -26.47 17.42 -3.80
N ARG A 298 -27.17 17.96 -4.80
CA ARG A 298 -26.69 17.93 -6.18
C ARG A 298 -26.40 19.34 -6.66
N GLY A 299 -25.15 19.60 -7.04
CA GLY A 299 -24.66 20.90 -7.49
C GLY A 299 -24.23 20.86 -8.95
N ALA A 300 -24.71 21.78 -9.78
CA ALA A 300 -24.27 21.93 -11.16
C ALA A 300 -23.72 23.35 -11.40
N LEU A 301 -22.47 23.40 -11.86
CA LEU A 301 -21.90 24.56 -12.54
C LEU A 301 -22.41 24.60 -13.99
N GLY A 302 -22.04 25.64 -14.74
CA GLY A 302 -22.37 25.72 -16.16
C GLY A 302 -22.03 24.44 -16.92
N CYS A 303 -23.01 23.86 -17.61
CA CYS A 303 -22.85 22.62 -18.37
C CYS A 303 -23.93 22.52 -19.45
N THR A 304 -23.87 21.51 -20.32
CA THR A 304 -24.93 21.31 -21.31
C THR A 304 -26.25 20.91 -20.63
N ALA A 305 -27.40 21.19 -21.25
CA ALA A 305 -28.71 20.83 -20.70
C ALA A 305 -28.83 19.34 -20.29
N PRO A 306 -28.37 18.35 -21.10
CA PRO A 306 -28.43 16.94 -20.70
C PRO A 306 -27.57 16.61 -19.46
N VAL A 307 -26.43 17.29 -19.28
CA VAL A 307 -25.59 17.11 -18.10
C VAL A 307 -26.27 17.72 -16.88
N SER A 308 -26.84 18.92 -17.03
CA SER A 308 -27.63 19.58 -15.98
C SER A 308 -28.79 18.70 -15.50
N GLU A 309 -29.57 18.13 -16.43
CA GLU A 309 -30.71 17.28 -16.11
C GLU A 309 -30.31 16.04 -15.30
N LYS A 310 -29.19 15.40 -15.66
CA LYS A 310 -28.70 14.23 -14.91
C LYS A 310 -28.19 14.58 -13.52
N ILE A 311 -27.62 15.78 -13.34
CA ILE A 311 -27.08 16.21 -12.05
C ILE A 311 -28.21 16.76 -11.17
N ILE A 312 -28.85 17.87 -11.54
CA ILE A 312 -29.81 18.58 -10.69
C ILE A 312 -31.28 18.28 -11.01
N GLY A 313 -31.55 17.40 -11.97
CA GLY A 313 -32.91 17.00 -12.35
C GLY A 313 -33.61 17.94 -13.35
N ASN A 314 -32.95 19.02 -13.77
CA ASN A 314 -33.45 19.96 -14.77
C ASN A 314 -32.31 20.62 -15.54
N ASP A 315 -32.64 21.33 -16.61
CA ASP A 315 -31.69 21.96 -17.54
C ASP A 315 -31.15 23.34 -17.09
N GLU A 316 -31.54 23.87 -15.93
CA GLU A 316 -31.32 25.27 -15.59
C GLU A 316 -29.83 25.65 -15.49
N ALA A 317 -28.92 24.73 -15.16
CA ALA A 317 -27.49 25.04 -15.11
C ALA A 317 -26.91 25.38 -16.49
N SER A 318 -27.59 25.03 -17.58
CA SER A 318 -27.18 25.37 -18.94
C SER A 318 -27.14 26.86 -19.21
N ILE A 319 -27.90 27.67 -18.47
CA ILE A 319 -27.85 29.13 -18.61
C ILE A 319 -26.51 29.72 -18.19
N TYR A 320 -25.70 28.97 -17.42
CA TYR A 320 -24.36 29.37 -16.98
C TYR A 320 -23.24 28.77 -17.81
N TYR A 321 -23.55 27.94 -18.81
CA TYR A 321 -22.56 27.35 -19.68
C TYR A 321 -21.89 28.42 -20.56
N GLY A 322 -20.56 28.43 -20.61
CA GLY A 322 -19.77 29.46 -21.29
C GLY A 322 -19.75 30.83 -20.60
N LYS A 323 -20.46 31.01 -19.48
CA LYS A 323 -20.38 32.23 -18.65
C LYS A 323 -19.22 32.14 -17.67
N ALA A 324 -18.86 33.30 -17.09
CA ALA A 324 -17.84 33.39 -16.05
C ALA A 324 -18.07 32.34 -14.92
N PRO A 325 -17.03 31.61 -14.50
CA PRO A 325 -17.11 30.59 -13.46
C PRO A 325 -17.64 31.10 -12.10
N GLY A 326 -17.97 30.13 -11.25
CA GLY A 326 -18.39 30.37 -9.87
C GLY A 326 -19.90 30.55 -9.67
N ASN A 327 -20.71 30.33 -10.70
CA ASN A 327 -22.17 30.23 -10.56
C ASN A 327 -22.54 28.74 -10.45
N MET A 328 -23.04 28.32 -9.29
CA MET A 328 -23.43 26.94 -9.04
C MET A 328 -24.88 26.86 -8.59
N LEU A 329 -25.70 26.09 -9.30
CA LEU A 329 -27.05 25.75 -8.86
C LEU A 329 -27.00 24.50 -7.99
N VAL A 330 -27.62 24.55 -6.82
CA VAL A 330 -27.76 23.40 -5.92
C VAL A 330 -29.22 23.04 -5.80
N ASN A 331 -29.54 21.77 -5.99
CA ASN A 331 -30.87 21.21 -5.81
C ASN A 331 -30.79 20.03 -4.83
N THR A 332 -31.55 20.09 -3.73
CA THR A 332 -31.62 19.02 -2.72
C THR A 332 -32.74 18.01 -2.95
N ASN A 333 -33.54 18.19 -4.00
CA ASN A 333 -34.71 17.42 -4.38
C ASN A 333 -34.69 17.08 -5.88
N ALA A 334 -33.48 16.81 -6.40
CA ALA A 334 -33.22 16.63 -7.82
C ALA A 334 -34.05 15.48 -8.46
N SER A 335 -34.55 14.53 -7.68
CA SER A 335 -35.48 13.49 -8.14
C SER A 335 -36.81 14.05 -8.65
N GLN A 336 -37.26 15.21 -8.16
CA GLN A 336 -38.48 15.87 -8.65
C GLN A 336 -38.20 16.81 -9.83
N GLY A 337 -36.94 17.19 -10.05
CA GLY A 337 -36.52 18.01 -11.18
C GLY A 337 -37.12 19.42 -11.23
N GLN A 338 -37.68 19.93 -10.12
CA GLN A 338 -38.31 21.25 -10.13
C GLN A 338 -37.26 22.36 -10.07
N LYS A 339 -37.33 23.31 -11.02
CA LYS A 339 -36.47 24.51 -11.03
C LYS A 339 -36.65 25.38 -9.78
N ALA A 340 -37.84 25.39 -9.18
CA ALA A 340 -38.12 26.14 -7.96
C ALA A 340 -37.28 25.67 -6.75
N ASP A 341 -36.79 24.43 -6.76
CA ASP A 341 -35.93 23.87 -5.71
C ASP A 341 -34.45 24.22 -5.92
N ASN A 342 -34.09 24.83 -7.06
CA ASN A 342 -32.73 25.25 -7.34
C ASN A 342 -32.37 26.49 -6.51
N THR A 343 -31.23 26.45 -5.84
CA THR A 343 -30.62 27.61 -5.20
C THR A 343 -29.30 27.96 -5.88
N LEU A 344 -29.17 29.17 -6.39
CA LEU A 344 -27.92 29.69 -6.93
C LEU A 344 -26.97 30.08 -5.80
N TYR A 345 -25.73 29.63 -5.89
CA TYR A 345 -24.62 30.06 -5.05
C TYR A 345 -23.52 30.69 -5.91
N LYS A 346 -22.98 31.81 -5.44
CA LYS A 346 -21.76 32.40 -5.97
C LYS A 346 -20.57 31.84 -5.19
N VAL A 347 -19.84 30.92 -5.81
CA VAL A 347 -18.66 30.27 -5.25
C VAL A 347 -17.49 31.26 -5.26
N PRO A 348 -16.76 31.43 -4.14
CA PRO A 348 -15.57 32.27 -4.10
C PRO A 348 -14.45 31.68 -4.97
N TYR A 349 -13.73 32.55 -5.67
CA TYR A 349 -12.51 32.21 -6.39
C TYR A 349 -11.32 32.11 -5.42
N LEU A 350 -10.70 30.93 -5.41
CA LEU A 350 -9.55 30.58 -4.57
C LEU A 350 -8.35 30.31 -5.50
N SER A 351 -7.40 31.25 -5.57
CA SER A 351 -6.20 31.12 -6.40
C SER A 351 -5.16 30.20 -5.75
N THR A 352 -4.25 29.66 -6.56
CA THR A 352 -3.19 28.75 -6.10
C THR A 352 -2.26 29.41 -5.07
N GLU A 353 -1.93 30.68 -5.25
CA GLU A 353 -1.07 31.45 -4.34
C GLU A 353 -1.72 31.57 -2.96
N VAL A 354 -3.02 31.87 -2.93
CA VAL A 354 -3.81 31.92 -1.70
C VAL A 354 -3.91 30.53 -1.06
N GLN A 355 -4.15 29.47 -1.85
CA GLN A 355 -4.18 28.09 -1.33
C GLN A 355 -2.89 27.73 -0.60
N ILE A 356 -1.73 27.95 -1.23
CA ILE A 356 -0.41 27.65 -0.66
C ILE A 356 -0.22 28.40 0.66
N SER A 357 -0.55 29.69 0.70
CA SER A 357 -0.34 30.52 1.88
C SER A 357 -1.31 30.23 3.01
N VAL A 358 -2.58 29.93 2.72
CA VAL A 358 -3.54 29.46 3.73
C VAL A 358 -3.11 28.10 4.28
N SER A 359 -2.68 27.16 3.43
CA SER A 359 -2.14 25.87 3.86
C SER A 359 -0.94 26.00 4.80
N LYS A 360 -0.03 26.95 4.54
CA LYS A 360 1.09 27.24 5.44
C LYS A 360 0.62 27.71 6.82
N GLU A 361 -0.41 28.56 6.89
CA GLU A 361 -0.99 29.01 8.16
C GLU A 361 -1.70 27.86 8.90
N GLU A 362 -2.45 26.99 8.19
CA GLU A 362 -3.09 25.80 8.78
C GLU A 362 -2.05 24.83 9.36
N MET A 363 -0.94 24.60 8.67
CA MET A 363 0.16 23.77 9.17
C MET A 363 0.89 24.42 10.35
N ARG A 364 1.00 25.77 10.39
CA ARG A 364 1.52 26.51 11.55
C ARG A 364 0.64 26.26 12.77
N LEU A 365 -0.67 26.42 12.64
CA LEU A 365 -1.64 26.17 13.71
C LEU A 365 -1.57 24.72 14.21
N SER A 366 -1.45 23.76 13.29
CA SER A 366 -1.34 22.33 13.64
C SER A 366 -0.12 22.04 14.50
N LYS A 367 1.02 22.69 14.20
CA LYS A 367 2.25 22.59 14.99
C LYS A 367 2.09 23.23 16.38
N GLU A 368 1.45 24.39 16.46
CA GLU A 368 1.21 25.09 17.73
C GLU A 368 0.38 24.27 18.72
N VAL A 369 -0.62 23.55 18.22
CA VAL A 369 -1.48 22.68 19.05
C VAL A 369 -0.94 21.24 19.19
N ASN A 370 0.24 20.96 18.64
CA ASN A 370 0.89 19.64 18.64
C ASN A 370 -0.05 18.51 18.13
N PHE A 371 -0.80 18.80 17.07
CA PHE A 371 -1.64 17.83 16.37
C PHE A 371 -1.07 17.58 14.98
N ARG A 372 -1.04 16.31 14.54
CA ARG A 372 -0.66 15.94 13.19
C ARG A 372 -1.30 14.60 12.83
N ASN A 373 -1.99 14.55 11.69
CA ASN A 373 -2.40 13.29 11.10
C ASN A 373 -1.29 12.75 10.19
N PRO A 374 -0.99 11.44 10.26
CA PRO A 374 -0.09 10.81 9.31
C PRO A 374 -0.73 10.79 7.92
N LEU A 375 -0.04 11.37 6.94
CA LEU A 375 -0.49 11.40 5.55
C LEU A 375 -0.17 10.07 4.85
N ASN A 376 -1.21 9.43 4.32
CA ASN A 376 -1.12 8.33 3.38
C ASN A 376 -1.21 8.86 1.95
N PHE A 377 -0.05 9.24 1.41
CA PHE A 377 0.08 9.68 0.03
C PHE A 377 0.65 8.54 -0.81
N TYR A 378 -0.05 8.21 -1.89
CA TYR A 378 0.46 7.35 -2.94
C TYR A 378 0.59 8.18 -4.21
N ASP A 379 1.84 8.41 -4.62
CA ASP A 379 2.19 9.15 -5.83
C ASP A 379 2.61 8.19 -6.92
N GLU A 380 1.75 7.92 -7.91
CA GLU A 380 2.11 7.01 -9.00
C GLU A 380 3.33 7.48 -9.84
N GLU A 381 3.69 8.76 -9.75
CA GLU A 381 4.81 9.35 -10.49
C GLU A 381 6.12 9.42 -9.68
N ASP A 382 6.09 9.15 -8.37
CA ASP A 382 7.32 9.02 -7.58
C ASP A 382 7.95 7.65 -7.82
N LEU A 383 8.88 7.62 -8.78
CA LEU A 383 9.57 6.44 -9.28
C LEU A 383 10.98 6.35 -8.71
N ILE A 384 11.42 5.12 -8.42
CA ILE A 384 12.76 4.82 -7.93
C ILE A 384 13.58 4.19 -9.06
N THR A 385 14.74 4.77 -9.36
CA THR A 385 15.72 4.18 -10.30
C THR A 385 16.73 3.31 -9.58
N PHE A 386 17.47 2.47 -10.32
CA PHE A 386 18.56 1.67 -9.76
C PHE A 386 19.65 2.51 -9.12
N SER A 387 20.02 3.66 -9.69
CA SER A 387 20.99 4.57 -9.07
C SER A 387 20.53 5.09 -7.70
N ARG A 388 19.21 5.20 -7.46
CA ARG A 388 18.60 5.66 -6.21
C ARG A 388 18.16 4.51 -5.29
N TYR A 389 18.14 3.27 -5.78
CA TYR A 389 17.59 2.13 -5.06
C TYR A 389 18.36 1.78 -3.77
N PRO A 390 19.70 1.82 -3.72
CA PRO A 390 20.43 1.60 -2.47
C PRO A 390 20.02 2.57 -1.36
N GLY A 391 19.93 3.87 -1.66
CA GLY A 391 19.46 4.89 -0.70
C GLY A 391 17.96 4.76 -0.34
N TYR A 392 17.15 4.19 -1.23
CA TYR A 392 15.78 3.81 -0.91
C TYR A 392 15.74 2.67 0.13
N LEU A 393 16.58 1.65 -0.01
CA LEU A 393 16.67 0.52 0.91
C LEU A 393 17.15 0.90 2.32
N GLU A 394 17.97 1.95 2.45
CA GLU A 394 18.45 2.49 3.72
C GLU A 394 17.32 3.05 4.62
N LYS A 395 16.16 3.38 4.04
CA LYS A 395 14.98 3.85 4.79
C LYS A 395 14.34 2.76 5.65
N PHE A 396 14.65 1.49 5.39
CA PHE A 396 13.99 0.35 6.04
C PHE A 396 14.93 -0.37 7.02
N PRO A 397 14.38 -0.98 8.09
CA PRO A 397 15.16 -1.75 9.05
C PRO A 397 16.04 -2.82 8.38
N CYS A 398 17.27 -2.92 8.86
CA CYS A 398 18.19 -3.99 8.46
C CYS A 398 17.68 -5.32 9.04
N ASN A 399 17.12 -6.17 8.19
CA ASN A 399 16.59 -7.48 8.55
C ASN A 399 17.03 -8.52 7.49
N PRO A 400 17.92 -9.46 7.84
CA PRO A 400 18.42 -10.46 6.89
C PRO A 400 17.32 -11.40 6.37
N ASN A 401 16.24 -11.53 7.11
CA ASN A 401 15.11 -12.38 6.72
C ASN A 401 14.11 -11.65 5.81
N ARG A 402 14.44 -10.45 5.29
CA ARG A 402 13.53 -9.69 4.42
C ARG A 402 14.18 -9.27 3.12
N VAL A 403 13.39 -9.35 2.06
CA VAL A 403 13.70 -8.76 0.75
C VAL A 403 12.65 -7.71 0.45
N TYR A 404 13.06 -6.45 0.39
CA TYR A 404 12.18 -5.33 0.09
C TYR A 404 11.99 -5.22 -1.41
N LEU A 405 10.75 -5.09 -1.86
CA LEU A 405 10.40 -4.98 -3.27
C LEU A 405 10.25 -3.51 -3.65
N GLY A 406 9.11 -2.90 -3.31
CA GLY A 406 8.80 -1.51 -3.59
C GLY A 406 7.55 -1.04 -2.86
N GLU A 407 7.19 0.23 -3.04
CA GLU A 407 5.97 0.79 -2.45
C GLU A 407 4.72 0.07 -2.99
N PRO A 408 3.81 -0.42 -2.13
CA PRO A 408 2.62 -1.15 -2.57
C PRO A 408 1.61 -0.23 -3.27
N SER A 409 0.98 -0.72 -4.34
CA SER A 409 -0.17 -0.05 -4.97
C SER A 409 -1.49 -0.38 -4.28
N PHE A 410 -1.48 -0.39 -2.95
CA PHE A 410 -2.64 -0.63 -2.08
C PHE A 410 -2.37 -0.07 -0.69
N VAL A 411 -3.43 0.15 0.10
CA VAL A 411 -3.28 0.65 1.47
C VAL A 411 -2.78 -0.48 2.36
N THR A 412 -1.59 -0.30 2.91
CA THR A 412 -0.98 -1.23 3.88
C THR A 412 -1.13 -0.72 5.31
N LYS A 413 -1.27 -1.66 6.25
CA LYS A 413 -1.18 -1.37 7.70
C LYS A 413 0.26 -1.21 8.17
N SER A 414 1.24 -1.63 7.36
CA SER A 414 2.65 -1.50 7.69
C SER A 414 3.06 -0.03 7.71
N PRO A 415 3.72 0.45 8.78
CA PRO A 415 4.20 1.83 8.85
C PRO A 415 5.27 2.13 7.78
N ASP A 416 5.99 1.09 7.33
CA ASP A 416 7.11 1.22 6.40
C ASP A 416 6.65 1.50 4.96
N LYS A 417 5.35 1.29 4.64
CA LYS A 417 4.78 1.48 3.29
C LYS A 417 5.62 0.86 2.17
N VAL A 418 6.18 -0.33 2.43
CA VAL A 418 6.96 -1.11 1.48
C VAL A 418 6.49 -2.55 1.51
N LEU A 419 6.40 -3.17 0.33
CA LEU A 419 6.15 -4.59 0.20
C LEU A 419 7.46 -5.35 0.33
N TYR A 420 7.45 -6.44 1.09
CA TYR A 420 8.63 -7.29 1.28
C TYR A 420 8.26 -8.77 1.32
N LEU A 421 9.22 -9.61 0.96
CA LEU A 421 9.18 -11.05 1.22
C LEU A 421 9.82 -11.30 2.58
N GLU A 422 9.20 -12.13 3.42
CA GLU A 422 9.72 -12.47 4.75
C GLU A 422 10.03 -13.96 4.86
N PHE A 423 11.28 -14.28 5.22
CA PHE A 423 11.80 -15.62 5.39
C PHE A 423 11.76 -16.03 6.87
N THR A 424 11.06 -17.12 7.18
CA THR A 424 10.87 -17.67 8.52
C THR A 424 11.51 -19.05 8.70
N SER A 425 11.90 -19.70 7.61
CA SER A 425 12.30 -21.11 7.51
C SER A 425 11.27 -22.10 8.06
N LYS A 426 9.99 -21.71 8.12
CA LYS A 426 8.88 -22.58 8.57
C LYS A 426 8.01 -23.09 7.42
N GLU A 427 8.00 -22.37 6.32
CA GLU A 427 7.20 -22.67 5.14
C GLU A 427 8.10 -22.76 3.90
N LEU A 428 7.50 -23.03 2.75
CA LEU A 428 8.16 -22.95 1.46
C LEU A 428 8.64 -21.50 1.21
N GLU A 429 9.86 -21.30 0.75
CA GLU A 429 10.46 -19.95 0.63
C GLU A 429 11.19 -19.71 -0.69
N ASN A 430 11.00 -20.59 -1.68
CA ASN A 430 11.60 -20.41 -2.99
C ASN A 430 10.85 -19.34 -3.78
N ILE A 431 11.61 -18.58 -4.57
CA ILE A 431 11.15 -17.45 -5.37
C ILE A 431 11.26 -17.82 -6.85
N LEU A 432 10.16 -17.67 -7.59
CA LEU A 432 10.11 -17.69 -9.04
C LEU A 432 10.09 -16.25 -9.54
N CYS A 433 10.95 -15.91 -10.48
CA CYS A 433 10.98 -14.63 -11.19
C CYS A 433 10.68 -14.90 -12.65
N MET A 434 9.57 -14.38 -13.16
CA MET A 434 9.13 -14.63 -14.52
C MET A 434 8.95 -13.33 -15.30
N SER A 435 9.56 -13.30 -16.49
CA SER A 435 9.48 -12.18 -17.42
C SER A 435 9.83 -12.66 -18.82
N TYR A 436 9.06 -12.27 -19.84
CA TYR A 436 9.37 -12.62 -21.24
C TYR A 436 10.42 -11.68 -21.83
N ASN A 437 10.46 -10.44 -21.33
CA ASN A 437 11.44 -9.43 -21.70
C ASN A 437 12.74 -9.59 -20.89
N SER A 438 13.89 -9.58 -21.58
CA SER A 438 15.22 -9.65 -20.96
C SER A 438 15.51 -8.48 -20.03
N LYS A 439 15.13 -7.25 -20.41
CA LYS A 439 15.32 -6.03 -19.61
C LYS A 439 14.53 -6.10 -18.29
N ASN A 440 13.30 -6.59 -18.34
CA ASN A 440 12.46 -6.79 -17.14
C ASN A 440 13.02 -7.91 -16.24
N SER A 441 13.47 -9.02 -16.82
CA SER A 441 14.12 -10.09 -16.06
C SER A 441 15.39 -9.60 -15.35
N LEU A 442 16.20 -8.79 -16.05
CA LEU A 442 17.40 -8.16 -15.50
C LEU A 442 17.07 -7.17 -14.38
N ARG A 443 16.02 -6.36 -14.52
CA ARG A 443 15.55 -5.44 -13.47
C ARG A 443 15.19 -6.19 -12.20
N THR A 444 14.35 -7.22 -12.29
CA THR A 444 14.00 -8.05 -11.12
C THR A 444 15.26 -8.68 -10.49
N PHE A 445 16.20 -9.15 -11.31
CA PHE A 445 17.48 -9.68 -10.81
C PHE A 445 18.30 -8.65 -10.04
N LEU A 446 18.53 -7.47 -10.61
CA LEU A 446 19.29 -6.40 -9.96
C LEU A 446 18.64 -5.94 -8.65
N MET A 447 17.31 -5.84 -8.62
CA MET A 447 16.55 -5.49 -7.42
C MET A 447 16.78 -6.51 -6.29
N LEU A 448 16.68 -7.81 -6.60
CA LEU A 448 16.93 -8.86 -5.61
C LEU A 448 18.42 -8.94 -5.21
N LYS A 449 19.34 -8.76 -6.16
CA LYS A 449 20.79 -8.71 -5.95
C LYS A 449 21.14 -7.62 -4.94
N GLU A 450 20.68 -6.39 -5.16
CA GLU A 450 20.93 -5.25 -4.25
C GLU A 450 20.42 -5.51 -2.83
N ASN A 451 19.19 -6.05 -2.69
CA ASN A 451 18.64 -6.40 -1.39
C ASN A 451 19.54 -7.36 -0.60
N LEU A 452 20.07 -8.39 -1.27
CA LEU A 452 20.81 -9.46 -0.61
C LEU A 452 22.29 -9.12 -0.43
N LEU A 453 22.88 -8.30 -1.29
CA LEU A 453 24.25 -7.78 -1.12
C LEU A 453 24.39 -6.87 0.10
N ARG A 454 23.31 -6.25 0.60
CA ARG A 454 23.31 -5.52 1.90
C ARG A 454 23.79 -6.39 3.07
N TYR A 455 23.70 -7.70 2.93
CA TYR A 455 24.10 -8.67 3.95
C TYR A 455 25.27 -9.56 3.48
N LYS A 456 26.11 -9.05 2.57
CA LYS A 456 27.28 -9.77 2.06
C LYS A 456 28.12 -10.31 3.23
N GLY A 457 28.39 -11.61 3.19
CA GLY A 457 29.07 -12.34 4.28
C GLY A 457 28.14 -13.05 5.27
N SER A 458 26.86 -12.69 5.32
CA SER A 458 25.84 -13.42 6.11
C SER A 458 25.18 -14.57 5.34
N TYR A 459 25.26 -14.52 4.01
CA TYR A 459 24.70 -15.53 3.10
C TYR A 459 25.75 -16.22 2.26
N LEU A 460 25.42 -17.45 1.87
CA LEU A 460 26.08 -18.16 0.79
C LEU A 460 25.21 -18.11 -0.46
N HIS A 461 25.78 -17.65 -1.56
CA HIS A 461 25.16 -17.55 -2.86
C HIS A 461 25.83 -18.53 -3.81
N ASN A 462 25.03 -19.46 -4.34
CA ASN A 462 25.42 -20.31 -5.45
C ASN A 462 24.69 -19.80 -6.69
N VAL A 463 25.40 -19.54 -7.78
CA VAL A 463 24.82 -18.92 -8.98
C VAL A 463 25.07 -19.78 -10.20
N LEU A 464 24.00 -20.32 -10.78
CA LEU A 464 24.00 -20.91 -12.11
C LEU A 464 23.49 -19.88 -13.12
N CYS A 465 24.37 -19.41 -14.00
CA CYS A 465 24.07 -18.48 -15.07
C CYS A 465 23.94 -19.23 -16.42
N ALA A 466 22.72 -19.66 -16.77
CA ALA A 466 22.44 -20.34 -18.04
C ALA A 466 22.09 -19.34 -19.17
N ASP A 467 21.70 -18.12 -18.81
CA ASP A 467 21.49 -16.98 -19.70
C ASP A 467 22.59 -15.92 -19.49
N SER A 468 23.49 -15.79 -20.46
CA SER A 468 24.67 -14.91 -20.35
C SER A 468 24.32 -13.43 -20.18
N SER A 469 23.10 -13.01 -20.54
CA SER A 469 22.66 -11.63 -20.37
C SER A 469 22.75 -11.16 -18.90
N PHE A 470 22.48 -12.02 -17.92
CA PHE A 470 22.61 -11.66 -16.51
C PHE A 470 24.07 -11.44 -16.07
N GLU A 471 25.03 -12.09 -16.73
CA GLU A 471 26.44 -11.88 -16.44
C GLU A 471 26.95 -10.61 -17.14
N GLU A 472 26.73 -10.51 -18.44
CA GLU A 472 27.22 -9.41 -19.29
C GLU A 472 26.70 -8.04 -18.84
N THR A 473 25.43 -7.98 -18.39
CA THR A 473 24.77 -6.72 -18.03
C THR A 473 24.46 -6.60 -16.54
N GLY A 474 24.25 -7.71 -15.83
CA GLY A 474 23.88 -7.74 -14.42
C GLY A 474 25.04 -7.98 -13.46
N ASN A 475 26.22 -8.35 -13.97
CA ASN A 475 27.38 -8.75 -13.17
C ASN A 475 26.99 -9.82 -12.12
N ALA A 476 26.42 -10.93 -12.58
CA ALA A 476 25.90 -11.98 -11.71
C ALA A 476 27.00 -12.70 -10.92
N SER A 477 28.22 -12.74 -11.42
CA SER A 477 29.38 -13.31 -10.75
C SER A 477 29.72 -12.60 -9.44
N GLU A 478 29.46 -11.29 -9.32
CA GLU A 478 29.65 -10.54 -8.07
C GLU A 478 28.80 -11.06 -6.90
N LEU A 479 27.62 -11.61 -7.22
CA LEU A 479 26.71 -12.17 -6.22
C LEU A 479 27.23 -13.47 -5.63
N ALA A 480 27.97 -14.26 -6.41
CA ALA A 480 28.46 -15.56 -5.99
C ALA A 480 29.57 -15.43 -4.95
N ASN A 481 29.59 -16.33 -3.96
CA ASN A 481 30.80 -16.52 -3.15
C ASN A 481 31.90 -17.14 -4.01
N SER A 482 33.16 -16.98 -3.61
CA SER A 482 34.32 -17.48 -4.35
C SER A 482 34.15 -18.95 -4.77
N ASN A 483 34.30 -19.22 -6.07
CA ASN A 483 34.15 -20.54 -6.72
C ASN A 483 32.72 -21.12 -6.82
N ASN A 484 31.67 -20.36 -6.48
CA ASN A 484 30.27 -20.81 -6.57
C ASN A 484 29.50 -20.19 -7.74
N PHE A 485 30.19 -19.90 -8.85
CA PHE A 485 29.60 -19.40 -10.09
C PHE A 485 29.73 -20.46 -11.19
N TYR A 486 28.61 -20.84 -11.80
CA TYR A 486 28.51 -21.94 -12.75
C TYR A 486 27.86 -21.46 -14.05
N THR A 487 28.38 -21.90 -15.20
CA THR A 487 27.88 -21.49 -16.53
C THR A 487 27.52 -22.67 -17.45
N ASP A 488 27.82 -23.92 -17.04
CA ASP A 488 27.43 -25.11 -17.80
C ASP A 488 25.90 -25.25 -17.79
N LYS A 489 25.31 -25.34 -18.98
CA LYS A 489 23.85 -25.41 -19.15
C LYS A 489 23.31 -26.83 -19.00
N THR A 490 24.18 -27.84 -18.95
CA THR A 490 23.79 -29.25 -18.92
C THR A 490 23.52 -29.68 -17.48
N TYR A 491 22.28 -30.10 -17.17
CA TYR A 491 21.90 -30.52 -15.82
C TYR A 491 22.84 -31.58 -15.22
N LEU A 492 23.24 -32.57 -16.03
CA LEU A 492 24.08 -33.69 -15.60
C LEU A 492 25.55 -33.33 -15.35
N ASN A 493 26.11 -32.44 -16.16
CA ASN A 493 27.53 -32.08 -16.07
C ASN A 493 27.76 -30.92 -15.11
N ASN A 494 26.70 -30.20 -14.75
CA ASN A 494 26.79 -29.03 -13.90
C ASN A 494 26.83 -29.40 -12.41
N ASN A 495 27.95 -29.10 -11.77
CA ASN A 495 28.18 -29.30 -10.34
C ASN A 495 27.22 -28.52 -9.43
N PHE A 496 26.56 -27.46 -9.90
CA PHE A 496 25.58 -26.69 -9.13
C PHE A 496 24.47 -27.60 -8.56
N PHE A 497 23.86 -28.45 -9.38
CA PHE A 497 22.73 -29.28 -8.93
C PHE A 497 23.17 -30.32 -7.91
N SER A 498 24.30 -30.99 -8.16
CA SER A 498 24.83 -32.01 -7.24
C SER A 498 25.32 -31.40 -5.92
N ILE A 499 25.96 -30.23 -5.93
CA ILE A 499 26.40 -29.53 -4.72
C ILE A 499 25.21 -29.06 -3.90
N THR A 500 24.23 -28.39 -4.53
CA THR A 500 23.06 -27.87 -3.80
C THR A 500 22.24 -28.99 -3.18
N GLU A 501 22.01 -30.07 -3.92
CA GLU A 501 21.35 -31.28 -3.42
C GLU A 501 22.11 -31.92 -2.27
N SER A 502 23.44 -32.06 -2.39
CA SER A 502 24.28 -32.63 -1.34
C SER A 502 24.21 -31.83 -0.03
N VAL A 503 24.26 -30.49 -0.11
CA VAL A 503 24.16 -29.62 1.07
C VAL A 503 22.81 -29.75 1.75
N ILE A 504 21.72 -29.76 0.98
CA ILE A 504 20.35 -29.91 1.52
C ILE A 504 20.20 -31.26 2.25
N ARG A 505 20.62 -32.35 1.60
CA ARG A 505 20.57 -33.70 2.19
C ARG A 505 21.38 -33.80 3.48
N ARG A 506 22.60 -33.26 3.51
CA ARG A 506 23.46 -33.25 4.71
C ARG A 506 22.84 -32.43 5.84
N ARG A 507 22.29 -31.25 5.57
CA ARG A 507 21.62 -30.44 6.60
C ARG A 507 20.38 -31.12 7.17
N LYS A 508 19.57 -31.78 6.33
CA LYS A 508 18.43 -32.60 6.82
C LYS A 508 18.90 -33.74 7.72
N MET A 509 20.01 -34.37 7.35
CA MET A 509 20.63 -35.43 8.15
C MET A 509 21.11 -34.93 9.51
N LEU A 510 21.78 -33.76 9.56
CA LEU A 510 22.20 -33.13 10.82
C LEU A 510 21.00 -32.88 11.75
N ILE A 511 19.94 -32.24 11.25
CA ILE A 511 18.74 -31.94 12.03
C ILE A 511 18.10 -33.23 12.57
N LYS A 512 18.00 -34.27 11.74
CA LYS A 512 17.44 -35.56 12.15
C LYS A 512 18.28 -36.24 13.23
N ILE A 513 19.60 -36.27 13.06
CA ILE A 513 20.54 -36.85 14.04
C ILE A 513 20.40 -36.10 15.37
N ASP A 514 20.45 -34.77 15.35
CA ASP A 514 20.38 -33.98 16.58
C ASP A 514 19.02 -34.08 17.28
N SER A 515 17.94 -34.21 16.51
CA SER A 515 16.62 -34.49 17.10
C SER A 515 16.62 -35.78 17.93
N SER A 516 17.34 -36.81 17.49
CA SER A 516 17.48 -38.07 18.24
C SER A 516 18.48 -37.96 19.40
N VAL A 517 19.65 -37.36 19.17
CA VAL A 517 20.72 -37.20 20.18
C VAL A 517 20.20 -36.45 21.40
N PHE A 518 19.46 -35.36 21.19
CA PHE A 518 18.95 -34.53 22.29
C PHE A 518 17.65 -35.06 22.90
N ALA A 519 16.97 -36.01 22.24
CA ALA A 519 15.84 -36.73 22.84
C ALA A 519 16.32 -37.88 23.74
N ASP A 520 17.35 -38.63 23.34
CA ASP A 520 17.86 -39.80 24.06
C ASP A 520 19.37 -40.01 23.77
N PRO A 521 20.29 -39.35 24.50
CA PRO A 521 21.72 -39.44 24.21
C PRO A 521 22.27 -40.86 24.41
N LYS A 522 22.75 -41.48 23.32
CA LYS A 522 23.34 -42.84 23.31
C LYS A 522 24.73 -42.89 22.71
N THR A 523 25.57 -43.79 23.21
CA THR A 523 26.86 -44.18 22.63
C THR A 523 26.99 -45.71 22.66
N HIS A 524 27.93 -46.27 21.91
CA HIS A 524 28.20 -47.71 21.85
C HIS A 524 29.69 -47.95 21.58
N GLU A 525 30.28 -48.98 22.19
CA GLU A 525 31.73 -49.27 22.08
C GLU A 525 32.21 -49.30 20.63
N LEU A 526 31.51 -50.04 19.76
CA LEU A 526 31.82 -50.10 18.32
C LEU A 526 31.82 -48.74 17.62
N THR A 527 30.86 -47.86 17.92
CA THR A 527 30.79 -46.52 17.28
C THR A 527 31.80 -45.55 17.88
N ASP A 528 32.18 -45.74 19.15
CA ASP A 528 33.23 -44.96 19.81
C ASP A 528 34.61 -45.33 19.23
N GLU A 529 34.89 -46.62 18.99
CA GLU A 529 36.10 -47.05 18.27
C GLU A 529 36.18 -46.44 16.86
N LEU A 530 35.07 -46.45 16.12
CA LEU A 530 35.00 -45.82 14.79
C LEU A 530 35.19 -44.29 14.86
N PHE A 531 34.67 -43.65 15.91
CA PHE A 531 34.85 -42.22 16.13
C PHE A 531 36.32 -41.86 16.34
N TYR A 532 37.02 -42.58 17.21
CA TYR A 532 38.43 -42.31 17.53
C TYR A 532 39.42 -42.72 16.43
N LYS A 533 38.97 -43.45 15.39
CA LYS A 533 39.75 -43.59 14.15
C LYS A 533 39.86 -42.28 13.36
N LEU A 534 38.97 -41.32 13.61
CA LEU A 534 38.89 -40.05 12.86
C LEU A 534 39.13 -38.82 13.73
N VAL A 535 38.84 -38.92 15.03
CA VAL A 535 38.90 -37.80 15.97
C VAL A 535 39.97 -38.07 17.03
N GLU A 536 40.88 -37.12 17.20
CA GLU A 536 41.92 -37.19 18.24
C GLU A 536 41.30 -36.99 19.63
N HIS A 537 41.73 -37.82 20.58
CA HIS A 537 41.31 -37.73 21.97
C HIS A 537 41.63 -36.36 22.57
N GLY A 538 40.64 -35.75 23.23
CA GLY A 538 40.78 -34.42 23.83
C GLY A 538 40.78 -33.25 22.83
N SER A 539 40.57 -33.50 21.54
CA SER A 539 40.32 -32.44 20.57
C SER A 539 38.97 -31.75 20.83
N GLU A 540 38.77 -30.57 20.24
CA GLU A 540 37.48 -29.86 20.32
C GLU A 540 36.29 -30.66 19.75
N LEU A 541 36.56 -31.66 18.90
CA LEU A 541 35.54 -32.53 18.34
C LEU A 541 35.18 -33.67 19.29
N ASP A 542 36.05 -34.00 20.27
CA ASP A 542 35.88 -35.10 21.21
C ASP A 542 34.90 -34.75 22.34
N THR A 543 33.61 -34.69 22.00
CA THR A 543 32.55 -34.34 22.93
C THR A 543 31.56 -35.50 23.11
N LYS A 544 30.88 -35.54 24.27
CA LYS A 544 29.81 -36.53 24.51
C LYS A 544 28.72 -36.43 23.45
N THR A 545 28.38 -35.21 23.04
CA THR A 545 27.42 -34.91 21.97
C THR A 545 27.85 -35.52 20.64
N ASN A 546 29.11 -35.31 20.24
CA ASN A 546 29.64 -35.81 18.97
C ASN A 546 29.80 -37.33 18.94
N ARG A 547 30.15 -37.96 20.06
CA ARG A 547 30.10 -39.44 20.18
C ARG A 547 28.68 -39.97 20.04
N SER A 548 27.69 -39.26 20.59
CA SER A 548 26.29 -39.64 20.39
C SER A 548 25.81 -39.42 18.95
N ARG A 549 26.24 -38.33 18.31
CA ARG A 549 26.00 -38.10 16.87
C ARG A 549 26.63 -39.20 16.01
N CYS A 550 27.81 -39.68 16.37
CA CYS A 550 28.46 -40.83 15.72
C CYS A 550 27.58 -42.08 15.79
N PHE A 551 27.07 -42.40 16.98
CA PHE A 551 26.13 -43.51 17.18
C PHE A 551 24.88 -43.38 16.31
N TYR A 552 24.21 -42.23 16.35
CA TYR A 552 22.98 -42.02 15.58
C TYR A 552 23.21 -41.94 14.07
N LEU A 553 24.36 -41.46 13.61
CA LEU A 553 24.75 -41.54 12.21
C LEU A 553 24.90 -43.01 11.77
N PHE A 554 25.55 -43.83 12.58
CA PHE A 554 25.75 -45.25 12.29
C PHE A 554 24.42 -46.00 12.23
N ALA A 555 23.54 -45.76 13.21
CA ALA A 555 22.20 -46.33 13.23
C ALA A 555 21.37 -45.89 12.01
N LEU A 556 21.35 -44.58 11.72
CA LEU A 556 20.61 -44.04 10.58
C LEU A 556 21.06 -44.64 9.25
N LEU A 557 22.37 -44.77 9.04
CA LEU A 557 22.90 -45.39 7.83
C LEU A 557 22.66 -46.90 7.78
N SER A 558 22.64 -47.59 8.93
CA SER A 558 22.41 -49.04 8.97
C SER A 558 20.95 -49.41 8.74
N GLU A 559 20.01 -48.59 9.23
CA GLU A 559 18.57 -48.86 9.21
C GLU A 559 17.85 -48.27 8.00
N ASN A 560 18.41 -47.25 7.35
CA ASN A 560 17.72 -46.52 6.29
C ASN A 560 18.51 -46.50 4.97
N GLU A 561 18.09 -47.38 4.06
CA GLU A 561 18.70 -47.55 2.74
C GLU A 561 18.63 -46.27 1.87
N GLU A 562 17.65 -45.39 2.07
CA GLU A 562 17.57 -44.12 1.33
C GLU A 562 18.74 -43.20 1.68
N TYR A 563 19.18 -43.16 2.95
CA TYR A 563 20.32 -42.34 3.35
C TYR A 563 21.65 -42.90 2.84
N GLN A 564 21.78 -44.21 2.65
CA GLN A 564 22.95 -44.80 1.97
C GLN A 564 22.96 -44.42 0.49
N ALA A 565 21.82 -44.61 -0.18
CA ALA A 565 21.63 -44.31 -1.60
C ALA A 565 21.83 -42.82 -1.93
N MET A 566 21.63 -41.93 -0.95
CA MET A 566 21.82 -40.48 -1.10
C MET A 566 23.27 -40.06 -1.39
N PHE A 567 24.26 -40.90 -1.05
CA PHE A 567 25.69 -40.58 -1.21
C PHE A 567 26.45 -41.61 -2.06
N ASN A 568 25.87 -42.79 -2.31
CA ASN A 568 26.40 -43.78 -3.27
C ASN A 568 25.28 -44.72 -3.78
N PRO A 569 25.15 -45.00 -5.09
CA PRO A 569 24.07 -45.84 -5.63
C PRO A 569 24.08 -47.32 -5.24
N GLN A 570 25.22 -47.88 -4.78
CA GLN A 570 25.35 -49.31 -4.50
C GLN A 570 25.14 -49.64 -3.02
N LYS A 571 24.37 -50.70 -2.74
CA LYS A 571 24.06 -51.20 -1.39
C LYS A 571 25.30 -51.72 -0.69
N ARG A 572 25.53 -51.31 0.56
CA ARG A 572 26.67 -51.77 1.38
C ARG A 572 26.16 -52.36 2.67
N SER A 573 26.48 -53.63 2.93
CA SER A 573 26.14 -54.28 4.20
C SER A 573 26.84 -53.57 5.36
N PRO A 574 26.14 -53.28 6.47
CA PRO A 574 26.79 -52.77 7.68
C PRO A 574 27.99 -53.65 8.06
N GLY A 575 29.15 -53.03 8.27
CA GLY A 575 30.40 -53.75 8.58
C GLY A 575 31.27 -54.12 7.37
N SER A 576 30.84 -53.84 6.12
CA SER A 576 31.77 -53.92 4.99
C SER A 576 32.81 -52.79 5.02
N GLU A 577 33.98 -53.02 4.43
CA GLU A 577 35.04 -51.99 4.32
C GLU A 577 34.51 -50.72 3.62
N GLU A 578 33.72 -50.94 2.57
CA GLU A 578 33.06 -49.89 1.82
C GLU A 578 32.03 -49.10 2.65
N PHE A 579 31.25 -49.75 3.52
CA PHE A 579 30.33 -49.05 4.42
C PHE A 579 31.12 -48.18 5.41
N THR A 580 32.22 -48.72 5.94
CA THR A 580 33.08 -48.05 6.91
C THR A 580 33.73 -46.80 6.31
N ASP A 581 34.20 -46.87 5.07
CA ASP A 581 34.74 -45.73 4.33
C ASP A 581 33.69 -44.62 4.09
N LEU A 582 32.47 -45.01 3.67
CA LEU A 582 31.36 -44.06 3.49
C LEU A 582 30.98 -43.38 4.82
N PHE A 583 30.84 -44.18 5.87
CA PHE A 583 30.54 -43.71 7.22
C PHE A 583 31.60 -42.71 7.69
N ALA A 584 32.88 -43.05 7.55
CA ALA A 584 33.99 -42.20 7.98
C ALA A 584 34.02 -40.86 7.24
N LYS A 585 33.82 -40.89 5.91
CA LYS A 585 33.74 -39.67 5.09
C LYS A 585 32.57 -38.78 5.53
N LEU A 586 31.38 -39.35 5.73
CA LEU A 586 30.21 -38.61 6.17
C LEU A 586 30.39 -38.05 7.58
N LEU A 587 30.86 -38.86 8.53
CA LEU A 587 31.08 -38.45 9.91
C LEU A 587 32.03 -37.25 9.97
N ASN A 588 33.16 -37.32 9.27
CA ASN A 588 34.11 -36.21 9.21
C ASN A 588 33.44 -34.93 8.66
N ILE A 589 32.71 -35.04 7.53
CA ILE A 589 31.98 -33.89 6.96
C ILE A 589 30.97 -33.30 7.94
N LEU A 590 30.15 -34.14 8.58
CA LEU A 590 29.11 -33.68 9.51
C LEU A 590 29.72 -33.03 10.75
N LEU A 591 30.81 -33.56 11.31
CA LEU A 591 31.53 -32.96 12.43
C LEU A 591 32.11 -31.58 12.06
N GLN A 592 32.71 -31.45 10.87
CA GLN A 592 33.16 -30.14 10.39
C GLN A 592 31.99 -29.17 10.18
N MET A 593 30.82 -29.64 9.72
CA MET A 593 29.63 -28.80 9.62
C MET A 593 29.14 -28.34 11.00
N TYR A 594 29.07 -29.23 12.00
CA TYR A 594 28.72 -28.84 13.37
C TYR A 594 29.70 -27.81 13.93
N LYS A 595 31.00 -27.97 13.67
CA LYS A 595 32.03 -26.99 14.02
C LYS A 595 31.77 -25.64 13.36
N CYS A 596 31.61 -25.61 12.04
CA CYS A 596 31.36 -24.39 11.28
C CYS A 596 30.06 -23.68 11.71
N TYR A 597 29.05 -24.42 12.16
CA TYR A 597 27.79 -23.87 12.64
C TYR A 597 27.81 -23.54 14.14
N GLY A 598 28.95 -23.71 14.83
CA GLY A 598 29.09 -23.43 16.26
C GLY A 598 28.24 -24.34 17.16
N CYS A 599 27.95 -25.55 16.70
CA CYS A 599 27.02 -26.49 17.32
C CYS A 599 27.69 -27.78 17.83
N LEU A 600 28.99 -27.75 18.16
CA LEU A 600 29.71 -28.95 18.63
C LEU A 600 29.07 -29.58 19.89
N ASP A 601 28.55 -28.77 20.81
CA ASP A 601 27.92 -29.21 22.06
C ASP A 601 26.52 -28.67 22.30
N LYS A 602 25.85 -28.24 21.23
CA LYS A 602 24.48 -27.70 21.28
C LYS A 602 23.65 -28.31 20.18
N MET A 603 22.35 -28.39 20.42
CA MET A 603 21.40 -28.86 19.42
C MET A 603 21.41 -27.91 18.23
N LEU A 604 21.66 -28.45 17.04
CA LEU A 604 21.54 -27.74 15.79
C LEU A 604 20.06 -27.53 15.49
N THR A 605 19.67 -26.27 15.37
CA THR A 605 18.36 -25.86 14.89
C THR A 605 18.48 -25.12 13.55
N VAL A 606 17.36 -24.88 12.87
CA VAL A 606 17.38 -24.20 11.56
C VAL A 606 17.99 -22.80 11.64
N SER A 607 17.83 -22.10 12.77
CA SER A 607 18.45 -20.78 13.01
C SER A 607 19.97 -20.83 13.14
N CYS A 608 20.56 -22.00 13.42
CA CYS A 608 22.02 -22.18 13.43
C CYS A 608 22.61 -22.29 12.03
N LEU A 609 21.79 -22.64 11.03
CA LEU A 609 22.24 -22.85 9.67
C LEU A 609 22.42 -21.50 8.98
N PRO A 610 23.54 -21.21 8.30
CA PRO A 610 23.65 -20.02 7.49
C PRO A 610 22.71 -20.12 6.29
N ALA A 611 22.07 -19.01 5.94
CA ALA A 611 21.14 -18.97 4.81
C ALA A 611 21.90 -19.14 3.49
N ILE A 612 21.37 -20.01 2.62
CA ILE A 612 21.90 -20.25 1.28
C ILE A 612 20.86 -19.84 0.24
N PHE A 613 21.28 -19.04 -0.74
CA PHE A 613 20.49 -18.70 -1.92
C PHE A 613 21.09 -19.36 -3.16
N ASN A 614 20.31 -20.23 -3.79
CA ASN A 614 20.64 -20.93 -5.03
C ASN A 614 19.94 -20.21 -6.20
N TRP A 615 20.71 -19.48 -6.99
CA TRP A 615 20.23 -18.71 -8.13
C TRP A 615 20.31 -19.54 -9.40
N ILE A 616 19.20 -19.67 -10.12
CA ILE A 616 19.17 -20.29 -11.44
C ILE A 616 18.71 -19.22 -12.43
N LEU A 617 19.65 -18.62 -13.13
CA LEU A 617 19.42 -17.52 -14.06
C LEU A 617 19.18 -18.07 -15.48
N GLY A 618 17.92 -18.20 -15.87
CA GLY A 618 17.50 -18.75 -17.16
C GLY A 618 17.30 -20.27 -17.14
N ILE A 619 16.47 -20.79 -16.23
CA ILE A 619 16.23 -22.23 -16.08
C ILE A 619 15.66 -22.89 -17.35
N ASP A 620 14.91 -22.15 -18.17
CA ASP A 620 14.41 -22.58 -19.48
C ASP A 620 15.53 -22.85 -20.49
N LYS A 621 16.75 -22.34 -20.23
CA LYS A 621 17.95 -22.61 -21.05
C LYS A 621 18.78 -23.78 -20.52
N VAL A 622 18.38 -24.42 -19.43
CA VAL A 622 19.09 -25.57 -18.85
C VAL A 622 18.74 -26.84 -19.63
N ILE A 623 19.74 -27.41 -20.29
CA ILE A 623 19.62 -28.63 -21.08
C ILE A 623 19.45 -29.82 -20.13
N GLY A 624 18.34 -30.53 -20.27
CA GLY A 624 18.05 -31.75 -19.50
C GLY A 624 16.78 -31.67 -18.65
N LEU A 625 16.19 -30.49 -18.47
CA LEU A 625 14.82 -30.33 -17.97
C LEU A 625 13.88 -30.34 -19.22
N GLY A 626 12.74 -31.06 -19.23
CA GLY A 626 11.83 -31.14 -20.41
C GLY A 626 11.12 -32.49 -20.69
N ARG A 627 10.61 -32.74 -21.92
CA ARG A 627 9.65 -33.84 -22.21
C ARG A 627 10.20 -35.26 -22.49
N ASP A 628 11.26 -35.48 -23.26
CA ASP A 628 11.45 -36.84 -23.82
C ASP A 628 12.33 -37.84 -23.02
N THR A 629 12.94 -37.44 -21.90
CA THR A 629 13.74 -38.36 -21.02
C THR A 629 13.93 -37.78 -19.60
N LYS A 630 13.24 -36.67 -19.33
CA LYS A 630 13.70 -35.53 -18.53
C LYS A 630 12.75 -35.15 -17.38
N GLN A 631 11.57 -35.79 -17.28
CA GLN A 631 10.67 -35.64 -16.13
C GLN A 631 11.37 -36.00 -14.80
N ARG A 632 12.29 -36.97 -14.82
CA ARG A 632 13.04 -37.38 -13.62
C ARG A 632 13.85 -36.25 -13.00
N TYR A 633 14.55 -35.43 -13.80
CA TYR A 633 15.39 -34.35 -13.26
C TYR A 633 14.57 -33.17 -12.74
N ILE A 634 13.43 -32.87 -13.37
CA ILE A 634 12.46 -31.91 -12.86
C ILE A 634 11.92 -32.37 -11.50
N GLU A 635 11.53 -33.65 -11.37
CA GLU A 635 11.06 -34.21 -10.10
C GLU A 635 12.15 -34.20 -9.03
N THR A 636 13.40 -34.53 -9.38
CA THR A 636 14.55 -34.43 -8.46
C THR A 636 14.75 -33.00 -7.97
N LEU A 637 14.79 -32.02 -8.88
CA LEU A 637 14.95 -30.61 -8.53
C LEU A 637 13.76 -30.11 -7.69
N LYS A 638 12.53 -30.48 -8.05
CA LYS A 638 11.31 -30.14 -7.29
C LYS A 638 11.40 -30.65 -5.85
N LYS A 639 11.77 -31.92 -5.66
CA LYS A 639 11.95 -32.50 -4.32
C LYS A 639 13.04 -31.76 -3.54
N CYS A 640 14.15 -31.43 -4.20
CA CYS A 640 15.23 -30.66 -3.60
C CYS A 640 14.76 -29.26 -3.14
N MET A 641 13.97 -28.57 -3.96
CA MET A 641 13.38 -27.27 -3.64
C MET A 641 12.41 -27.34 -2.45
N PHE A 642 11.57 -28.37 -2.35
CA PHE A 642 10.71 -28.58 -1.18
C PHE A 642 11.51 -28.77 0.10
N ASP A 643 12.58 -29.56 0.01
CA ASP A 643 13.45 -29.86 1.13
C ASP A 643 14.28 -28.64 1.58
N ALA A 644 14.63 -27.74 0.65
CA ALA A 644 15.51 -26.61 0.87
C ALA A 644 15.07 -25.69 2.03
N SER A 645 13.78 -25.34 2.08
CA SER A 645 13.29 -24.36 3.07
C SER A 645 13.37 -24.89 4.51
N THR A 646 13.33 -26.21 4.70
CA THR A 646 13.48 -26.86 6.02
C THR A 646 14.91 -26.80 6.57
N VAL A 647 15.88 -26.41 5.74
CA VAL A 647 17.31 -26.36 6.07
C VAL A 647 17.94 -25.00 5.78
N ASN A 648 17.14 -23.94 5.84
CA ASN A 648 17.56 -22.56 5.59
C ASN A 648 18.22 -22.37 4.20
N VAL A 649 17.73 -23.07 3.19
CA VAL A 649 18.15 -22.96 1.79
C VAL A 649 16.97 -22.50 0.94
N ARG A 650 17.22 -21.62 -0.03
CA ARG A 650 16.20 -21.04 -0.91
C ARG A 650 16.68 -21.10 -2.36
N TYR A 651 15.75 -21.35 -3.27
CA TYR A 651 15.97 -21.21 -4.70
C TYR A 651 15.38 -19.89 -5.19
N VAL A 652 16.14 -19.16 -6.00
CA VAL A 652 15.69 -17.99 -6.76
C VAL A 652 15.83 -18.33 -8.23
N ILE A 653 14.70 -18.55 -8.90
CA ILE A 653 14.64 -19.11 -10.24
C ILE A 653 14.16 -18.05 -11.22
N PHE A 654 14.96 -17.75 -12.23
CA PHE A 654 14.57 -16.86 -13.32
C PHE A 654 14.22 -17.68 -14.55
N THR A 655 13.07 -17.36 -15.15
CA THR A 655 12.64 -17.98 -16.39
C THR A 655 11.91 -17.01 -17.31
N ARG A 656 11.99 -17.29 -18.61
CA ARG A 656 11.17 -16.62 -19.63
C ARG A 656 10.05 -17.49 -20.18
N ASP A 657 10.08 -18.80 -19.91
CA ASP A 657 9.09 -19.76 -20.38
C ASP A 657 8.82 -20.85 -19.33
N LEU A 658 7.56 -20.99 -18.93
CA LEU A 658 7.13 -22.01 -17.99
C LEU A 658 6.77 -23.34 -18.63
N SER A 659 6.66 -23.43 -19.96
CA SER A 659 6.09 -24.58 -20.67
C SER A 659 6.68 -25.93 -20.25
N GLU A 660 8.00 -25.99 -20.04
CA GLU A 660 8.72 -27.22 -19.68
C GLU A 660 8.92 -27.42 -18.18
N ILE A 661 8.71 -26.39 -17.35
CA ILE A 661 9.08 -26.38 -15.92
C ILE A 661 7.89 -26.12 -14.99
N ARG A 662 6.66 -26.20 -15.49
CA ARG A 662 5.42 -25.93 -14.72
C ARG A 662 5.37 -26.64 -13.36
N GLU A 663 5.90 -27.85 -13.27
CA GLU A 663 5.92 -28.62 -12.02
C GLU A 663 6.75 -27.97 -10.91
N LEU A 664 7.78 -27.18 -11.25
CA LEU A 664 8.61 -26.48 -10.27
C LEU A 664 7.87 -25.33 -9.58
N VAL A 665 6.83 -24.77 -10.21
CA VAL A 665 5.99 -23.71 -9.63
C VAL A 665 5.38 -24.17 -8.30
N LYS A 666 5.01 -25.46 -8.18
CA LYS A 666 4.47 -26.06 -6.94
C LYS A 666 5.46 -26.06 -5.78
N ALA A 667 6.76 -25.97 -6.08
CA ALA A 667 7.84 -25.86 -5.11
C ALA A 667 8.32 -24.42 -4.91
N THR A 668 7.53 -23.42 -5.33
CA THR A 668 7.76 -22.00 -5.07
C THR A 668 6.65 -21.41 -4.22
N ARG A 669 7.02 -20.49 -3.32
CA ARG A 669 6.05 -19.72 -2.56
C ARG A 669 5.77 -18.40 -3.25
N TRP A 670 6.81 -17.64 -3.56
CA TRP A 670 6.61 -16.35 -4.19
C TRP A 670 6.87 -16.44 -5.68
N ALA A 671 5.98 -15.84 -6.46
CA ALA A 671 6.20 -15.62 -7.88
C ALA A 671 6.16 -14.13 -8.19
N LEU A 672 7.26 -13.60 -8.71
CA LEU A 672 7.45 -12.21 -9.10
C LEU A 672 7.24 -12.07 -10.61
N PHE A 673 6.41 -11.10 -10.98
CA PHE A 673 6.05 -10.82 -12.37
C PHE A 673 6.18 -9.33 -12.66
N GLU A 674 6.80 -9.02 -13.78
CA GLU A 674 6.79 -7.67 -14.33
C GLU A 674 5.75 -7.49 -15.43
N GLU A 675 5.34 -8.61 -16.01
CA GLU A 675 4.38 -8.72 -17.10
C GLU A 675 3.88 -10.17 -17.12
N LEU A 676 2.60 -10.38 -17.42
CA LEU A 676 1.98 -11.70 -17.46
C LEU A 676 1.07 -11.77 -18.67
N ILE A 677 1.21 -12.83 -19.48
CA ILE A 677 0.31 -13.11 -20.60
C ILE A 677 -0.83 -14.01 -20.09
N SER A 678 -2.02 -13.86 -20.67
CA SER A 678 -3.27 -14.51 -20.26
C SER A 678 -3.18 -16.03 -20.04
N GLY A 679 -2.29 -16.72 -20.74
CA GLY A 679 -2.10 -18.19 -20.62
C GLY A 679 -1.40 -18.58 -19.32
N ASP A 680 -0.34 -17.87 -18.94
CA ASP A 680 0.42 -18.16 -17.71
C ASP A 680 -0.29 -17.62 -16.47
N GLN A 681 -1.06 -16.54 -16.62
CA GLN A 681 -1.98 -16.09 -15.57
C GLN A 681 -2.93 -17.21 -15.14
N ARG A 682 -3.57 -17.91 -16.09
CA ARG A 682 -4.44 -19.03 -15.73
C ARG A 682 -3.68 -20.21 -15.13
N ALA A 683 -2.46 -20.47 -15.60
CA ALA A 683 -1.66 -21.58 -15.09
C ALA A 683 -1.18 -21.35 -13.65
N ILE A 684 -0.90 -20.11 -13.27
CA ILE A 684 -0.31 -19.74 -11.97
C ILE A 684 -1.40 -19.25 -11.00
N LEU A 685 -2.30 -18.39 -11.49
CA LEU A 685 -3.30 -17.67 -10.70
C LEU A 685 -4.71 -18.24 -10.84
N GLY A 686 -4.93 -19.26 -11.69
CA GLY A 686 -6.27 -19.75 -12.01
C GLY A 686 -7.15 -18.69 -12.69
N ASP A 687 -8.46 -18.74 -12.45
CA ASP A 687 -9.43 -17.74 -12.94
C ASP A 687 -9.47 -16.47 -12.07
N SER A 688 -8.50 -16.29 -11.16
CA SER A 688 -8.42 -15.08 -10.36
C SER A 688 -8.25 -13.85 -11.25
N ASN A 689 -8.82 -12.72 -10.79
CA ASN A 689 -8.83 -11.47 -11.54
C ASN A 689 -7.40 -10.89 -11.60
N TYR A 690 -6.62 -11.36 -12.56
CA TYR A 690 -5.46 -10.63 -13.02
C TYR A 690 -5.96 -9.29 -13.60
N PRO A 691 -5.54 -8.14 -13.05
CA PRO A 691 -5.96 -6.86 -13.60
C PRO A 691 -5.43 -6.74 -15.03
N PRO A 692 -6.30 -6.47 -16.02
CA PRO A 692 -5.87 -6.32 -17.41
C PRO A 692 -4.85 -5.18 -17.45
N VAL A 693 -3.60 -5.48 -17.78
CA VAL A 693 -2.42 -4.60 -17.67
C VAL A 693 -2.66 -3.19 -18.23
N HIS A 694 -2.05 -2.16 -17.62
CA HIS A 694 -1.49 -1.02 -18.38
C HIS A 694 -0.50 -0.12 -17.61
N ASN A 695 -0.21 -0.35 -16.33
CA ASN A 695 0.81 0.45 -15.64
C ASN A 695 2.20 -0.19 -15.76
N ASN A 696 3.02 0.32 -16.67
CA ASN A 696 4.39 -0.16 -16.88
C ASN A 696 5.34 0.15 -15.71
N ARG A 697 4.89 0.88 -14.67
CA ARG A 697 5.66 1.22 -13.46
C ARG A 697 5.44 0.24 -12.31
N LEU A 698 4.50 -0.70 -12.44
CA LEU A 698 4.19 -1.67 -11.40
C LEU A 698 4.74 -3.05 -11.76
N ALA A 699 5.18 -3.77 -10.74
CA ALA A 699 5.42 -5.20 -10.75
C ALA A 699 4.49 -5.87 -9.73
N MET A 700 4.48 -7.21 -9.75
CA MET A 700 3.53 -8.02 -9.01
C MET A 700 4.28 -9.13 -8.27
N VAL A 701 3.77 -9.45 -7.09
CA VAL A 701 4.18 -10.62 -6.32
C VAL A 701 2.95 -11.44 -5.97
N VAL A 702 3.10 -12.75 -6.08
CA VAL A 702 2.06 -13.71 -5.77
C VAL A 702 2.56 -14.67 -4.69
N ASP A 703 1.79 -14.83 -3.61
CA ASP A 703 2.04 -15.89 -2.61
C ASP A 703 1.24 -17.15 -2.99
N MET A 704 1.90 -18.08 -3.69
CA MET A 704 1.36 -19.34 -4.20
C MET A 704 0.90 -20.32 -3.11
N THR A 705 1.23 -20.06 -1.84
CA THR A 705 0.79 -20.87 -0.70
C THR A 705 -0.55 -20.41 -0.13
N GLN A 706 -0.98 -19.18 -0.44
CA GLN A 706 -2.25 -18.62 0.02
C GLN A 706 -3.33 -18.76 -1.05
N LYS A 707 -4.47 -19.37 -0.70
CA LYS A 707 -5.60 -19.61 -1.61
C LYS A 707 -6.70 -18.55 -1.56
N SER A 708 -6.49 -17.43 -0.86
CA SER A 708 -7.48 -16.35 -0.64
C SER A 708 -7.31 -15.16 -1.61
N ASP A 709 -8.29 -14.26 -1.63
CA ASP A 709 -8.41 -13.10 -2.56
C ASP A 709 -7.20 -12.13 -2.61
N ASN A 710 -6.30 -12.15 -1.63
CA ASN A 710 -5.06 -11.35 -1.61
C ASN A 710 -3.85 -12.05 -2.27
N MET A 711 -4.09 -13.04 -3.12
CA MET A 711 -3.04 -13.85 -3.74
C MET A 711 -2.04 -13.02 -4.56
N CYS A 712 -2.46 -11.87 -5.10
CA CYS A 712 -1.65 -11.08 -6.01
C CYS A 712 -1.53 -9.62 -5.54
N LEU A 713 -0.32 -9.20 -5.20
CA LEU A 713 -0.02 -7.87 -4.68
C LEU A 713 0.82 -7.08 -5.70
N LYS A 714 0.47 -5.81 -5.90
CA LYS A 714 1.19 -4.88 -6.79
C LYS A 714 2.12 -3.97 -6.01
N TYR A 715 3.26 -3.64 -6.60
CA TYR A 715 4.20 -2.67 -6.06
C TYR A 715 4.91 -1.89 -7.16
N LYS A 716 5.34 -0.67 -6.86
CA LYS A 716 6.19 0.12 -7.76
C LYS A 716 7.52 -0.57 -7.98
N LYS A 717 7.85 -0.86 -9.22
CA LYS A 717 9.12 -1.51 -9.55
C LYS A 717 10.24 -0.48 -9.70
N THR A 718 11.45 -0.90 -9.40
CA THR A 718 12.67 -0.12 -9.64
C THR A 718 12.91 0.01 -11.14
N LEU A 719 13.16 1.20 -11.66
CA LEU A 719 13.43 1.41 -13.10
C LEU A 719 14.92 1.57 -13.38
N PHE A 720 15.33 1.34 -14.63
CA PHE A 720 16.64 1.81 -15.08
C PHE A 720 16.60 3.33 -15.27
N ASP A 721 17.75 3.98 -15.14
CA ASP A 721 17.84 5.44 -15.24
C ASP A 721 17.44 5.96 -16.64
N ASP A 722 17.62 5.14 -17.69
CA ASP A 722 17.22 5.46 -19.07
C ASP A 722 15.70 5.34 -19.33
N GLU A 723 14.93 4.86 -18.37
CA GLU A 723 13.48 4.64 -18.51
C GLU A 723 12.63 5.78 -17.96
N ILE A 724 13.25 6.71 -17.24
CA ILE A 724 12.60 7.93 -16.77
C ILE A 724 12.95 9.03 -17.78
N VAL A 725 12.20 9.08 -18.88
CA VAL A 725 12.25 10.17 -19.87
C VAL A 725 11.00 11.01 -19.77
#